data_AF-A0A7X7KWW6-F1
#
_entry.id   AF-A0A7X7KWW6-F1
#
_cell.length_a   1.000
_cell.length_b   1.000
_cell.length_c   1.000
_cell.angle_alpha   90.00
_cell.angle_beta   90.00
_cell.angle_gamma   90.00
#
_symmetry.space_group_name_H-M   'P 1'
#
loop_
_entity.id
_entity.type
_entity.pdbx_description
1 polymer ?
#
loop_
_entity_poly.entity_id
_entity_poly.type
_entity_poly.pdbx_seq_one_letter_code
_entity_poly.pdbx_strand_id
1 'polypeptide(L)'
;MMRIRHTGRRVTMEVSPSALRGVVGGMLLLGFLACRAHADLLTWSNPAGGDFLNAANWTPPKIPGTNDIVVFDLPGPYEVTWSGNATGHSFRVTQGTVTWNLNGKTFGVNRYSTNSVGTVGTTADLTITNGTVIRMNAGYLSSFAYSFKLKGAGTAMRLLAGGKYLDAYYTEYGAGTTLLLDGAGAEYSNGGMYSRECKGTIIVTNGAYLNGYGGWTIQTGADLRFSGAGERGYLAITSMAPGSSLRVDNGAGVKTRTTSNNQTIDGTLTLDDGRLFFYYNAGGSLLLRAPAVLQGRGQVEYKTIEQAGAALRPGGAGGYGTLAILGDLTNSTGTGVMEIEMGGAGAGEYDRLTVAARPPGSAGQATFGGTLKLTLAEGYTPADDDAFDILDFVSCGGPFDAIEFPGGAYWFWNTNDLYTTGVIRYEIPAALPAPAAVAASDAAYLNRIVVDWEPVVGATGYEVWRSLANDSATANLLAAVEESPFTDVTPVPDTTYYYWLKATNAYLVSAFSLSDAGSSLSDLPVPAAPQDVAAGDGDYMQQGRVWITWSAAADAIGYQIWRNASNDLATASLLGASAAPGFADTAVTVGVTNFYWIRGTNELYIGAFSLPDSGWMAPPAPFEIVWSNPAGGDYDDPANWTPGWIPGPTNRAVFSITPEPYTV
;
A
#
# COMPACT_ATOMS: atom_id res chain seq x y z
N MET A 1 16.16 -11.20 -78.37
CA MET A 1 15.03 -12.13 -78.11
C MET A 1 15.61 -13.40 -77.50
N MET A 2 15.24 -13.73 -76.27
CA MET A 2 15.77 -14.87 -75.51
C MET A 2 14.91 -16.11 -75.80
N ARG A 3 15.53 -17.25 -76.16
CA ARG A 3 14.82 -18.54 -76.27
C ARG A 3 15.43 -19.51 -75.28
N ILE A 4 14.60 -20.06 -74.41
CA ILE A 4 14.96 -21.11 -73.44
C ILE A 4 14.43 -22.43 -74.01
N ARG A 5 15.29 -23.44 -74.17
CA ARG A 5 14.88 -24.83 -74.40
C ARG A 5 15.24 -25.67 -73.19
N HIS A 6 14.33 -26.54 -72.79
CA HIS A 6 14.44 -27.37 -71.60
C HIS A 6 14.51 -28.84 -72.03
N THR A 7 15.62 -29.52 -71.73
CA THR A 7 15.74 -30.98 -71.83
C THR A 7 16.53 -31.47 -70.63
N GLY A 8 15.83 -32.00 -69.62
CA GLY A 8 16.46 -32.60 -68.43
C GLY A 8 17.16 -31.61 -67.48
N ARG A 9 18.05 -32.15 -66.63
CA ARG A 9 18.60 -31.51 -65.41
C ARG A 9 19.72 -30.47 -65.65
N ARG A 10 19.83 -29.88 -66.85
CA ARG A 10 20.72 -28.74 -67.13
C ARG A 10 20.00 -27.70 -68.00
N VAL A 11 20.10 -26.43 -67.61
CA VAL A 11 19.62 -25.29 -68.39
C VAL A 11 20.82 -24.63 -69.07
N THR A 12 20.82 -24.60 -70.39
CA THR A 12 21.86 -23.93 -71.18
C THR A 12 21.26 -22.67 -71.80
N MET A 13 21.89 -21.51 -71.56
CA MET A 13 21.50 -20.23 -72.18
C MET A 13 22.47 -19.90 -73.30
N GLU A 14 21.97 -19.77 -74.53
CA GLU A 14 22.73 -19.27 -75.67
C GLU A 14 22.30 -17.84 -76.00
N VAL A 15 23.27 -16.93 -76.09
CA VAL A 15 23.06 -15.53 -76.50
C VAL A 15 23.77 -15.30 -77.83
N SER A 16 23.08 -14.74 -78.82
CA SER A 16 23.64 -14.50 -80.16
C SER A 16 24.70 -13.39 -80.16
N PRO A 17 25.74 -13.45 -81.02
CA PRO A 17 26.97 -12.63 -80.91
C PRO A 17 26.85 -11.11 -81.22
N SER A 18 25.65 -10.58 -81.42
CA SER A 18 25.43 -9.21 -81.91
C SER A 18 25.04 -8.17 -80.86
N ALA A 19 25.08 -8.50 -79.56
CA ALA A 19 24.61 -7.60 -78.49
C ALA A 19 25.68 -7.17 -77.45
N LEU A 20 26.99 -7.21 -77.77
CA LEU A 20 28.03 -6.77 -76.81
C LEU A 20 29.24 -6.03 -77.42
N ARG A 21 29.06 -5.33 -78.55
CA ARG A 21 30.01 -4.28 -78.98
C ARG A 21 29.50 -2.93 -78.49
N GLY A 22 29.77 -2.65 -77.22
CA GLY A 22 29.38 -1.39 -76.59
C GLY A 22 29.93 -1.15 -75.18
N VAL A 23 30.89 -1.92 -74.68
CA VAL A 23 31.64 -1.62 -73.45
C VAL A 23 33.02 -2.31 -73.54
N VAL A 24 33.92 -1.81 -74.39
CA VAL A 24 35.34 -2.20 -74.37
C VAL A 24 36.15 -0.91 -74.30
N GLY A 25 36.28 -0.40 -73.07
CA GLY A 25 37.00 0.83 -72.77
C GLY A 25 37.18 1.15 -71.28
N GLY A 26 36.58 0.38 -70.36
CA GLY A 26 36.61 0.70 -68.93
C GLY A 26 36.81 -0.47 -67.96
N MET A 27 37.28 -1.64 -68.43
CA MET A 27 37.44 -2.84 -67.59
C MET A 27 38.82 -3.49 -67.73
N LEU A 28 39.88 -2.68 -67.84
CA LEU A 28 41.26 -3.15 -67.68
C LEU A 28 42.08 -2.27 -66.72
N LEU A 29 41.41 -1.75 -65.69
CA LEU A 29 42.05 -1.15 -64.51
C LEU A 29 41.28 -1.52 -63.21
N LEU A 30 40.84 -2.78 -63.10
CA LEU A 30 40.20 -3.36 -61.90
C LEU A 30 41.05 -4.49 -61.30
N GLY A 31 42.37 -4.41 -61.51
CA GLY A 31 43.39 -5.35 -61.02
C GLY A 31 44.07 -4.93 -59.71
N PHE A 32 43.49 -4.03 -58.93
CA PHE A 32 43.71 -3.97 -57.49
C PHE A 32 42.39 -4.33 -56.84
N LEU A 33 42.21 -5.63 -56.55
CA LEU A 33 41.33 -6.04 -55.48
C LEU A 33 41.78 -5.25 -54.23
N ALA A 34 41.02 -4.22 -53.86
CA ALA A 34 40.90 -3.88 -52.47
C ALA A 34 40.35 -5.15 -51.81
N CYS A 35 41.24 -5.97 -51.27
CA CYS A 35 40.89 -6.87 -50.18
C CYS A 35 40.03 -6.02 -49.24
N ARG A 36 38.78 -6.41 -49.01
CA ARG A 36 38.06 -5.92 -47.84
C ARG A 36 38.96 -6.34 -46.69
N ALA A 37 39.75 -5.41 -46.15
CA ALA A 37 40.58 -5.65 -45.00
C ALA A 37 39.63 -6.12 -43.90
N HIS A 38 39.62 -7.44 -43.67
CA HIS A 38 38.93 -8.00 -42.54
C HIS A 38 39.63 -7.42 -41.31
N ALA A 39 38.87 -6.93 -40.35
CA ALA A 39 39.48 -6.47 -39.11
C ALA A 39 40.21 -7.65 -38.46
N ASP A 40 41.53 -7.55 -38.26
CA ASP A 40 42.25 -8.58 -37.53
C ASP A 40 41.82 -8.52 -36.06
N LEU A 41 41.62 -9.69 -35.45
CA LEU A 41 41.36 -9.81 -34.02
C LEU A 41 42.71 -9.93 -33.32
N LEU A 42 43.08 -8.92 -32.52
CA LEU A 42 44.32 -8.89 -31.76
C LEU A 42 43.99 -9.01 -30.28
N THR A 43 44.41 -10.11 -29.67
CA THR A 43 44.18 -10.40 -28.26
C THR A 43 45.41 -10.12 -27.43
N TRP A 44 45.25 -9.40 -26.32
CA TRP A 44 46.31 -9.13 -25.36
C TRP A 44 46.80 -10.44 -24.73
N SER A 45 48.09 -10.72 -24.81
CA SER A 45 48.68 -12.00 -24.40
C SER A 45 49.65 -11.91 -23.24
N ASN A 46 49.92 -10.70 -22.72
CA ASN A 46 50.87 -10.49 -21.63
C ASN A 46 50.18 -10.35 -20.25
N PRO A 47 50.16 -11.41 -19.42
CA PRO A 47 49.52 -11.38 -18.10
C PRO A 47 50.26 -10.53 -17.06
N ALA A 48 51.51 -10.14 -17.30
CA ALA A 48 52.25 -9.23 -16.42
C ALA A 48 51.91 -7.75 -16.68
N GLY A 49 51.18 -7.46 -17.76
CA GLY A 49 50.97 -6.10 -18.23
C GLY A 49 52.14 -5.55 -19.06
N GLY A 50 51.97 -4.36 -19.64
CA GLY A 50 52.99 -3.75 -20.48
C GLY A 50 52.47 -2.70 -21.46
N ASP A 51 53.34 -2.25 -22.37
CA ASP A 51 53.03 -1.21 -23.34
C ASP A 51 52.12 -1.70 -24.48
N PHE A 52 51.04 -0.97 -24.76
CA PHE A 52 50.12 -1.21 -25.86
C PHE A 52 50.83 -1.25 -27.22
N LEU A 53 51.84 -0.39 -27.39
CA LEU A 53 52.61 -0.25 -28.63
C LEU A 53 53.74 -1.30 -28.77
N ASN A 54 53.83 -2.28 -27.89
CA ASN A 54 54.74 -3.42 -28.04
C ASN A 54 54.02 -4.60 -28.72
N ALA A 55 54.42 -4.92 -29.95
CA ALA A 55 53.86 -6.02 -30.74
C ALA A 55 53.91 -7.39 -30.01
N ALA A 56 54.89 -7.61 -29.14
CA ALA A 56 55.04 -8.86 -28.40
C ALA A 56 53.95 -9.10 -27.35
N ASN A 57 53.20 -8.06 -26.97
CA ASN A 57 52.08 -8.16 -26.03
C ASN A 57 50.76 -8.60 -26.69
N TRP A 58 50.77 -8.83 -28.00
CA TRP A 58 49.59 -9.17 -28.79
C TRP A 58 49.71 -10.55 -29.42
N THR A 59 48.57 -11.22 -29.60
CA THR A 59 48.43 -12.43 -30.39
C THR A 59 47.39 -12.21 -31.49
N PRO A 60 47.75 -12.37 -32.78
CA PRO A 60 49.12 -12.51 -33.30
C PRO A 60 50.02 -11.29 -32.98
N PRO A 61 51.37 -11.43 -32.96
CA PRO A 61 52.29 -10.34 -32.60
C PRO A 61 52.28 -9.18 -33.61
N LYS A 62 51.40 -8.21 -33.37
CA LYS A 62 51.14 -7.04 -34.22
C LYS A 62 50.63 -5.91 -33.33
N ILE A 63 51.11 -4.69 -33.55
CA ILE A 63 50.55 -3.49 -32.89
C ILE A 63 49.19 -3.20 -33.52
N PRO A 64 48.09 -3.10 -32.74
CA PRO A 64 46.78 -2.77 -33.27
C PRO A 64 46.73 -1.40 -33.97
N GLY A 65 46.09 -1.35 -35.13
CA GLY A 65 45.79 -0.14 -35.88
C GLY A 65 44.28 0.13 -36.06
N THR A 66 43.92 1.16 -36.82
CA THR A 66 42.53 1.65 -37.01
C THR A 66 41.53 0.62 -37.55
N ASN A 67 42.02 -0.47 -38.14
CA ASN A 67 41.20 -1.54 -38.70
C ASN A 67 41.16 -2.79 -37.81
N ASP A 68 41.90 -2.84 -36.70
CA ASP A 68 42.03 -4.04 -35.89
C ASP A 68 41.09 -4.01 -34.67
N ILE A 69 40.49 -5.15 -34.32
CA ILE A 69 39.69 -5.30 -33.10
C ILE A 69 40.62 -5.71 -31.97
N VAL A 70 40.63 -4.92 -30.90
CA VAL A 70 41.49 -5.10 -29.75
C VAL A 70 40.75 -5.86 -28.65
N VAL A 71 41.29 -6.98 -28.17
CA VAL A 71 40.62 -7.84 -27.17
C VAL A 71 41.48 -7.99 -25.93
N PHE A 72 40.85 -7.83 -24.77
CA PHE A 72 41.40 -8.06 -23.44
C PHE A 72 40.55 -9.13 -22.75
N ASP A 73 41.11 -10.32 -22.58
CA ASP A 73 40.40 -11.50 -22.08
C ASP A 73 41.23 -12.31 -21.07
N LEU A 74 42.27 -11.74 -20.47
CA LEU A 74 43.04 -12.44 -19.45
C LEU A 74 42.33 -12.40 -18.09
N PRO A 75 42.42 -13.45 -17.25
CA PRO A 75 41.65 -13.56 -16.01
C PRO A 75 42.19 -12.74 -14.83
N GLY A 76 43.50 -12.48 -14.79
CA GLY A 76 44.17 -11.81 -13.67
C GLY A 76 44.12 -10.29 -13.76
N PRO A 77 44.47 -9.56 -12.69
CA PRO A 77 44.72 -8.13 -12.76
C PRO A 77 45.99 -7.86 -13.56
N TYR A 78 45.95 -6.95 -14.53
CA TYR A 78 47.13 -6.46 -15.23
C TYR A 78 46.95 -5.01 -15.68
N GLU A 79 48.08 -4.31 -15.83
CA GLU A 79 48.12 -2.93 -16.30
C GLU A 79 48.65 -2.85 -17.73
N VAL A 80 47.96 -2.08 -18.56
CA VAL A 80 48.37 -1.73 -19.92
C VAL A 80 48.72 -0.25 -19.92
N THR A 81 49.91 0.07 -20.43
CA THR A 81 50.40 1.45 -20.52
C THR A 81 50.48 1.90 -21.98
N TRP A 82 50.43 3.21 -22.24
CA TRP A 82 50.62 3.77 -23.58
C TRP A 82 51.86 4.64 -23.63
N SER A 83 52.89 4.20 -24.35
CA SER A 83 54.07 5.05 -24.64
C SER A 83 53.79 6.15 -25.67
N GLY A 84 52.73 5.99 -26.48
CA GLY A 84 52.27 6.94 -27.50
C GLY A 84 50.77 6.82 -27.78
N ASN A 85 50.25 7.70 -28.64
CA ASN A 85 48.86 7.60 -29.08
C ASN A 85 48.65 6.32 -29.89
N ALA A 86 47.50 5.68 -29.72
CA ALA A 86 47.16 4.44 -30.40
C ALA A 86 45.76 4.50 -31.02
N THR A 87 45.50 3.60 -31.96
CA THR A 87 44.21 3.50 -32.64
C THR A 87 43.75 2.06 -32.72
N GLY A 88 42.44 1.84 -32.66
CA GLY A 88 41.81 0.55 -32.89
C GLY A 88 40.53 0.71 -33.72
N HIS A 89 40.06 -0.36 -34.34
CA HIS A 89 38.70 -0.38 -34.86
C HIS A 89 37.69 -0.34 -33.70
N SER A 90 37.78 -1.31 -32.79
CA SER A 90 36.97 -1.40 -31.57
C SER A 90 37.75 -2.12 -30.48
N PHE A 91 37.34 -1.96 -29.22
CA PHE A 91 37.84 -2.77 -28.11
C PHE A 91 36.77 -3.71 -27.54
N ARG A 92 37.23 -4.83 -26.95
CA ARG A 92 36.42 -5.75 -26.14
C ARG A 92 37.20 -6.13 -24.89
N VAL A 93 36.62 -5.88 -23.73
CA VAL A 93 37.09 -6.46 -22.45
C VAL A 93 36.08 -7.52 -22.05
N THR A 94 36.47 -8.80 -22.09
CA THR A 94 35.50 -9.91 -22.00
C THR A 94 35.48 -10.59 -20.63
N GLN A 95 36.61 -10.55 -19.91
CA GLN A 95 36.76 -11.07 -18.55
C GLN A 95 37.94 -10.42 -17.81
N GLY A 96 38.05 -10.73 -16.52
CA GLY A 96 39.18 -10.32 -15.67
C GLY A 96 39.17 -8.83 -15.32
N THR A 97 40.29 -8.38 -14.75
CA THR A 97 40.49 -6.98 -14.33
C THR A 97 41.65 -6.37 -15.11
N VAL A 98 41.38 -5.34 -15.89
CA VAL A 98 42.42 -4.64 -16.66
C VAL A 98 42.43 -3.16 -16.32
N THR A 99 43.62 -2.63 -16.07
CA THR A 99 43.84 -1.20 -15.92
C THR A 99 44.50 -0.64 -17.16
N TRP A 100 43.90 0.36 -17.79
CA TRP A 100 44.50 1.16 -18.84
C TRP A 100 45.03 2.46 -18.24
N ASN A 101 46.33 2.50 -18.00
CA ASN A 101 47.03 3.71 -17.61
C ASN A 101 47.56 4.40 -18.87
N LEU A 102 46.79 5.36 -19.37
CA LEU A 102 47.04 5.94 -20.69
C LEU A 102 48.23 6.92 -20.72
N ASN A 103 48.85 7.27 -19.59
CA ASN A 103 50.04 8.15 -19.51
C ASN A 103 49.94 9.46 -20.32
N GLY A 104 48.78 10.10 -20.26
CA GLY A 104 48.41 11.33 -20.98
C GLY A 104 48.18 11.14 -22.47
N LYS A 105 48.10 9.89 -22.97
CA LYS A 105 47.89 9.56 -24.38
C LYS A 105 46.41 9.35 -24.70
N THR A 106 46.16 9.26 -26.01
CA THR A 106 44.83 8.98 -26.56
C THR A 106 44.80 7.60 -27.21
N PHE A 107 43.81 6.79 -26.84
CA PHE A 107 43.41 5.61 -27.59
C PHE A 107 42.12 5.92 -28.36
N GLY A 108 42.22 6.06 -29.68
CA GLY A 108 41.06 6.35 -30.50
C GLY A 108 40.47 5.11 -31.15
N VAL A 109 39.16 4.95 -31.01
CA VAL A 109 38.39 3.88 -31.67
C VAL A 109 37.65 4.40 -32.89
N ASN A 110 37.38 3.52 -33.85
CA ASN A 110 36.68 3.86 -35.08
C ASN A 110 35.26 4.38 -34.78
N ARG A 111 34.81 5.35 -35.59
CA ARG A 111 33.47 5.95 -35.50
C ARG A 111 32.34 4.92 -35.62
N TYR A 112 32.52 3.94 -36.48
CA TYR A 112 31.51 2.94 -36.85
C TYR A 112 31.76 1.61 -36.13
N SER A 113 32.06 1.68 -34.84
CA SER A 113 32.45 0.52 -34.06
C SER A 113 31.53 0.28 -32.87
N THR A 114 31.46 -0.99 -32.46
CA THR A 114 30.84 -1.39 -31.20
C THR A 114 31.95 -1.75 -30.23
N ASN A 115 31.97 -1.07 -29.10
CA ASN A 115 32.95 -1.30 -28.03
C ASN A 115 32.24 -1.94 -26.85
N SER A 116 32.89 -2.84 -26.13
CA SER A 116 32.24 -3.56 -25.03
C SER A 116 33.14 -3.82 -23.84
N VAL A 117 32.55 -3.71 -22.65
CA VAL A 117 33.07 -4.26 -21.40
C VAL A 117 32.02 -5.25 -20.89
N GLY A 118 32.43 -6.51 -20.76
CA GLY A 118 31.58 -7.65 -20.45
C GLY A 118 30.54 -7.98 -21.53
N THR A 119 29.88 -9.11 -21.34
CA THR A 119 28.73 -9.57 -22.15
C THR A 119 27.69 -10.23 -21.24
N VAL A 120 26.50 -10.54 -21.75
CA VAL A 120 25.52 -11.29 -20.94
C VAL A 120 26.11 -12.66 -20.59
N GLY A 121 26.27 -12.95 -19.30
CA GLY A 121 26.88 -14.19 -18.81
C GLY A 121 28.39 -14.12 -18.57
N THR A 122 29.07 -13.00 -18.86
CA THR A 122 30.48 -12.78 -18.50
C THR A 122 30.64 -11.52 -17.66
N THR A 123 31.65 -11.52 -16.78
CA THR A 123 31.97 -10.39 -15.91
C THR A 123 33.36 -9.87 -16.25
N ALA A 124 33.48 -8.55 -16.44
CA ALA A 124 34.75 -7.88 -16.72
C ALA A 124 34.87 -6.58 -15.93
N ASP A 125 36.11 -6.21 -15.61
CA ASP A 125 36.42 -4.96 -14.90
C ASP A 125 37.46 -4.17 -15.70
N LEU A 126 37.07 -3.01 -16.21
CA LEU A 126 37.96 -2.09 -16.92
C LEU A 126 38.16 -0.82 -16.10
N THR A 127 39.40 -0.51 -15.74
CA THR A 127 39.78 0.77 -15.15
C THR A 127 40.56 1.60 -16.18
N ILE A 128 40.23 2.88 -16.35
CA ILE A 128 40.95 3.83 -17.21
C ILE A 128 41.43 4.99 -16.36
N THR A 129 42.72 5.32 -16.49
CA THR A 129 43.36 6.44 -15.78
C THR A 129 44.24 7.25 -16.72
N ASN A 130 44.51 8.51 -16.34
CA ASN A 130 45.53 9.36 -16.95
C ASN A 130 45.50 9.42 -18.50
N GLY A 131 44.38 9.77 -19.13
CA GLY A 131 44.32 9.97 -20.57
C GLY A 131 42.95 9.69 -21.15
N THR A 132 42.87 9.60 -22.48
CA THR A 132 41.58 9.63 -23.17
C THR A 132 41.36 8.42 -24.06
N VAL A 133 40.27 7.69 -23.84
CA VAL A 133 39.64 6.87 -24.87
C VAL A 133 38.61 7.74 -25.60
N ILE A 134 38.65 7.78 -26.92
CA ILE A 134 37.72 8.61 -27.69
C ILE A 134 37.29 7.92 -28.97
N ARG A 135 36.02 8.08 -29.34
CA ARG A 135 35.54 7.71 -30.67
C ARG A 135 35.96 8.76 -31.70
N MET A 136 36.85 8.40 -32.62
CA MET A 136 37.43 9.34 -33.59
C MET A 136 36.41 9.83 -34.63
N ASN A 137 36.57 11.08 -35.11
CA ASN A 137 35.72 11.70 -36.13
C ASN A 137 34.22 11.73 -35.77
N ALA A 138 33.85 12.03 -34.52
CA ALA A 138 32.46 12.15 -34.11
C ALA A 138 31.76 13.36 -34.77
N GLY A 139 31.03 13.10 -35.85
CA GLY A 139 29.88 13.91 -36.26
C GLY A 139 28.59 13.18 -35.88
N TYR A 140 27.44 13.80 -36.12
CA TYR A 140 26.14 13.17 -35.86
C TYR A 140 26.02 11.80 -36.55
N LEU A 141 25.84 10.73 -35.78
CA LEU A 141 25.57 9.38 -36.28
C LEU A 141 24.07 9.14 -36.24
N SER A 142 23.45 8.85 -37.39
CA SER A 142 22.00 8.55 -37.50
C SER A 142 21.67 7.07 -37.36
N SER A 143 22.63 6.21 -36.99
CA SER A 143 22.44 4.75 -36.91
C SER A 143 22.74 4.18 -35.52
N PHE A 144 21.88 3.27 -35.08
CA PHE A 144 21.95 2.54 -33.81
C PHE A 144 22.95 1.39 -33.80
N ALA A 145 23.59 1.08 -34.94
CA ALA A 145 24.47 -0.07 -35.08
C ALA A 145 25.82 0.04 -34.34
N TYR A 146 26.14 1.21 -33.77
CA TYR A 146 27.46 1.53 -33.23
C TYR A 146 27.35 2.03 -31.78
N SER A 147 27.34 1.10 -30.81
CA SER A 147 27.15 1.41 -29.39
C SER A 147 28.38 1.11 -28.54
N PHE A 148 28.47 1.77 -27.38
CA PHE A 148 29.22 1.23 -26.26
C PHE A 148 28.33 0.33 -25.41
N LYS A 149 28.79 -0.88 -25.09
CA LYS A 149 28.04 -1.87 -24.33
C LYS A 149 28.74 -2.14 -23.00
N LEU A 150 28.04 -1.87 -21.91
CA LEU A 150 28.45 -2.29 -20.58
C LEU A 150 27.46 -3.35 -20.12
N LYS A 151 27.84 -4.64 -20.14
CA LYS A 151 26.91 -5.78 -19.99
C LYS A 151 27.49 -6.86 -19.09
N GLY A 152 26.60 -7.69 -18.55
CA GLY A 152 26.94 -8.76 -17.60
C GLY A 152 26.85 -8.28 -16.17
N ALA A 153 26.15 -9.04 -15.32
CA ALA A 153 26.05 -8.69 -13.90
C ALA A 153 27.44 -8.74 -13.25
N GLY A 154 27.74 -7.76 -12.40
CA GLY A 154 29.06 -7.59 -11.78
C GLY A 154 30.11 -6.92 -12.68
N THR A 155 29.82 -6.71 -13.97
CA THR A 155 30.74 -6.00 -14.88
C THR A 155 30.82 -4.53 -14.50
N ALA A 156 32.02 -3.98 -14.51
CA ALA A 156 32.23 -2.59 -14.18
C ALA A 156 33.25 -1.89 -15.09
N MET A 157 33.00 -0.60 -15.31
CA MET A 157 33.94 0.32 -15.95
C MET A 157 34.21 1.48 -15.00
N ARG A 158 35.48 1.77 -14.74
CA ARG A 158 35.95 2.81 -13.83
C ARG A 158 36.76 3.83 -14.59
N LEU A 159 36.35 5.07 -14.53
CA LEU A 159 37.16 6.21 -14.93
C LEU A 159 37.66 6.86 -13.66
N LEU A 160 38.94 6.70 -13.36
CA LEU A 160 39.56 7.33 -12.20
C LEU A 160 40.25 8.63 -12.62
N ALA A 161 40.96 9.29 -11.69
CA ALA A 161 41.63 10.57 -11.92
C ALA A 161 42.32 10.67 -13.30
N GLY A 162 41.98 11.72 -14.05
CA GLY A 162 42.46 11.99 -15.40
C GLY A 162 42.02 11.00 -16.50
N GLY A 163 41.31 9.93 -16.17
CA GLY A 163 40.81 8.92 -17.12
C GLY A 163 39.52 9.37 -17.80
N LYS A 164 39.47 9.31 -19.13
CA LYS A 164 38.33 9.76 -19.91
C LYS A 164 37.85 8.70 -20.89
N TYR A 165 36.54 8.60 -21.06
CA TYR A 165 35.94 7.95 -22.21
C TYR A 165 34.92 8.87 -22.86
N LEU A 166 35.31 9.44 -23.99
CA LEU A 166 34.56 10.46 -24.69
C LEU A 166 33.87 9.89 -25.93
N ASP A 167 32.71 10.45 -26.24
CA ASP A 167 31.91 10.10 -27.43
C ASP A 167 31.57 8.61 -27.50
N ALA A 168 31.13 8.04 -26.37
CA ALA A 168 30.77 6.64 -26.28
C ALA A 168 29.58 6.25 -27.17
N TYR A 169 28.74 7.23 -27.58
CA TYR A 169 27.54 7.15 -28.45
C TYR A 169 26.65 5.91 -28.24
N TYR A 170 25.38 6.14 -27.89
CA TYR A 170 24.35 5.09 -27.76
C TYR A 170 24.69 4.01 -26.74
N THR A 171 25.10 4.42 -25.54
CA THR A 171 25.49 3.47 -24.50
C THR A 171 24.34 2.57 -24.08
N GLU A 172 24.62 1.28 -23.97
CA GLU A 172 23.71 0.28 -23.43
C GLU A 172 24.22 -0.19 -22.07
N TYR A 173 23.56 0.24 -21.00
CA TYR A 173 23.84 -0.24 -19.64
C TYR A 173 23.04 -1.52 -19.38
N GLY A 174 23.71 -2.57 -18.93
CA GLY A 174 23.09 -3.82 -18.49
C GLY A 174 22.60 -3.75 -17.06
N ALA A 175 21.68 -4.65 -16.71
CA ALA A 175 21.31 -4.83 -15.30
C ALA A 175 22.51 -5.35 -14.50
N GLY A 176 22.71 -4.81 -13.30
CA GLY A 176 23.80 -5.21 -12.40
C GLY A 176 25.20 -4.78 -12.86
N THR A 177 25.32 -3.85 -13.82
CA THR A 177 26.61 -3.28 -14.22
C THR A 177 26.90 -1.98 -13.48
N THR A 178 28.17 -1.59 -13.35
CA THR A 178 28.57 -0.32 -12.71
C THR A 178 29.43 0.54 -13.63
N LEU A 179 29.05 1.80 -13.82
CA LEU A 179 29.94 2.85 -14.34
C LEU A 179 30.33 3.77 -13.18
N LEU A 180 31.61 3.74 -12.79
CA LEU A 180 32.14 4.59 -11.74
C LEU A 180 33.03 5.68 -12.34
N LEU A 181 32.72 6.93 -12.03
CA LEU A 181 33.54 8.10 -12.33
C LEU A 181 34.01 8.70 -11.01
N ASP A 182 35.32 8.69 -10.79
CA ASP A 182 35.89 9.06 -9.50
C ASP A 182 37.20 9.83 -9.65
N GLY A 183 37.25 11.03 -9.11
CA GLY A 183 38.46 11.85 -9.07
C GLY A 183 38.51 12.95 -10.14
N ALA A 184 39.39 13.92 -9.90
CA ALA A 184 39.55 15.09 -10.75
C ALA A 184 39.90 14.71 -12.20
N GLY A 185 39.18 15.30 -13.15
CA GLY A 185 39.40 15.07 -14.58
C GLY A 185 38.88 13.72 -15.11
N ALA A 186 38.28 12.88 -14.25
CA ALA A 186 37.55 11.70 -14.69
C ALA A 186 36.28 12.12 -15.44
N GLU A 187 36.10 11.64 -16.67
CA GLU A 187 35.01 12.12 -17.52
C GLU A 187 34.46 11.03 -18.45
N TYR A 188 33.15 10.84 -18.41
CA TYR A 188 32.45 9.99 -19.37
C TYR A 188 31.50 10.85 -20.22
N SER A 189 31.58 10.74 -21.54
CA SER A 189 30.68 11.46 -22.46
C SER A 189 29.97 10.52 -23.42
N ASN A 190 28.66 10.73 -23.57
CA ASN A 190 27.81 10.06 -24.56
C ASN A 190 27.26 11.11 -25.53
N GLY A 191 27.89 11.31 -26.70
CA GLY A 191 27.55 12.38 -27.65
C GLY A 191 26.33 12.16 -28.58
N GLY A 192 25.46 11.18 -28.31
CA GLY A 192 24.33 10.81 -29.21
C GLY A 192 23.04 11.61 -29.02
N MET A 193 22.19 11.71 -30.04
CA MET A 193 20.88 12.42 -29.94
C MET A 193 19.73 11.55 -29.45
N TYR A 194 19.82 10.22 -29.60
CA TYR A 194 18.70 9.32 -29.32
C TYR A 194 18.78 8.63 -27.96
N SER A 195 17.58 8.32 -27.46
CA SER A 195 17.37 7.79 -26.13
C SER A 195 17.87 6.35 -25.95
N ARG A 196 18.41 6.03 -24.76
CA ARG A 196 18.74 4.66 -24.35
C ARG A 196 18.36 4.38 -22.90
N GLU A 197 18.25 3.09 -22.62
CA GLU A 197 17.91 2.55 -21.31
C GLU A 197 19.15 2.46 -20.42
N CYS A 198 19.08 3.07 -19.23
CA CYS A 198 20.00 2.76 -18.15
C CYS A 198 19.37 1.69 -17.26
N LYS A 199 20.01 0.53 -17.12
CA LYS A 199 19.58 -0.58 -16.24
C LYS A 199 20.56 -0.88 -15.10
N GLY A 200 21.70 -0.18 -15.09
CA GLY A 200 22.79 -0.42 -14.15
C GLY A 200 22.96 0.72 -13.16
N THR A 201 24.09 0.72 -12.49
CA THR A 201 24.48 1.76 -11.52
C THR A 201 25.47 2.73 -12.14
N ILE A 202 25.27 4.03 -11.95
CA ILE A 202 26.25 5.07 -12.31
C ILE A 202 26.60 5.88 -11.07
N ILE A 203 27.88 6.04 -10.80
CA ILE A 203 28.38 6.76 -9.61
C ILE A 203 29.35 7.84 -10.09
N VAL A 204 29.13 9.09 -9.68
CA VAL A 204 29.97 10.24 -10.01
C VAL A 204 30.38 10.94 -8.72
N THR A 205 31.68 10.96 -8.42
CA THR A 205 32.21 11.45 -7.14
C THR A 205 33.54 12.18 -7.31
N ASN A 206 34.02 12.85 -6.24
CA ASN A 206 35.37 13.42 -6.12
C ASN A 206 35.82 14.29 -7.30
N GLY A 207 34.91 15.10 -7.85
CA GLY A 207 35.23 16.03 -8.93
C GLY A 207 35.12 15.46 -10.35
N ALA A 208 34.67 14.21 -10.50
CA ALA A 208 34.36 13.61 -11.79
C ALA A 208 33.16 14.28 -12.48
N TYR A 209 32.98 13.98 -13.77
CA TYR A 209 31.88 14.54 -14.56
C TYR A 209 31.25 13.51 -15.52
N LEU A 210 29.92 13.39 -15.49
CA LEU A 210 29.16 12.64 -16.48
C LEU A 210 28.51 13.59 -17.49
N ASN A 211 28.82 13.40 -18.76
CA ASN A 211 28.24 14.14 -19.86
C ASN A 211 27.30 13.24 -20.69
N GLY A 212 26.08 13.04 -20.19
CA GLY A 212 25.06 12.20 -20.81
C GLY A 212 24.19 12.95 -21.82
N TYR A 213 24.75 13.37 -22.96
CA TYR A 213 23.93 13.89 -24.07
C TYR A 213 23.02 12.78 -24.66
N GLY A 214 21.82 13.17 -25.12
CA GLY A 214 20.77 12.26 -25.62
C GLY A 214 19.80 11.80 -24.53
N GLY A 215 18.58 11.37 -24.90
CA GLY A 215 17.56 10.98 -23.92
C GLY A 215 17.97 9.80 -23.02
N TRP A 216 17.61 9.83 -21.74
CA TRP A 216 17.83 8.74 -20.80
C TRP A 216 16.51 8.23 -20.26
N THR A 217 16.25 6.95 -20.45
CA THR A 217 15.17 6.25 -19.75
C THR A 217 15.81 5.37 -18.67
N ILE A 218 15.69 5.79 -17.42
CA ILE A 218 16.26 5.08 -16.27
C ILE A 218 15.25 4.01 -15.87
N GLN A 219 15.65 2.75 -15.98
CA GLN A 219 14.77 1.60 -15.83
C GLN A 219 14.71 1.14 -14.37
N THR A 220 13.72 0.31 -14.05
CA THR A 220 13.57 -0.30 -12.72
C THR A 220 14.86 -0.99 -12.27
N GLY A 221 15.30 -0.72 -11.04
CA GLY A 221 16.53 -1.24 -10.46
C GLY A 221 17.81 -0.50 -10.87
N ALA A 222 17.73 0.48 -11.78
CA ALA A 222 18.86 1.36 -12.06
C ALA A 222 19.02 2.41 -10.96
N ASP A 223 20.27 2.78 -10.67
CA ASP A 223 20.63 3.68 -9.58
C ASP A 223 21.73 4.64 -10.00
N LEU A 224 21.44 5.93 -10.02
CA LEU A 224 22.37 6.97 -10.42
C LEU A 224 22.69 7.87 -9.22
N ARG A 225 23.97 8.08 -8.94
CA ARG A 225 24.44 8.85 -7.78
C ARG A 225 25.46 9.91 -8.22
N PHE A 226 25.21 11.15 -7.84
CA PHE A 226 26.07 12.30 -8.11
C PHE A 226 26.40 12.99 -6.79
N SER A 227 27.70 13.09 -6.49
CA SER A 227 28.17 13.64 -5.22
C SER A 227 29.32 14.63 -5.41
N GLY A 228 29.34 15.64 -4.55
CA GLY A 228 30.43 16.60 -4.42
C GLY A 228 30.17 17.93 -5.13
N ALA A 229 30.64 19.01 -4.51
CA ALA A 229 30.32 20.39 -4.86
C ALA A 229 30.50 20.72 -6.35
N GLY A 230 29.57 21.48 -6.91
CA GLY A 230 29.63 22.00 -8.28
C GLY A 230 28.90 21.12 -9.29
N GLU A 231 28.98 21.48 -10.57
CA GLU A 231 28.30 20.71 -11.62
C GLU A 231 29.01 19.38 -11.88
N ARG A 232 28.33 18.27 -11.60
CA ARG A 232 28.86 16.90 -11.72
C ARG A 232 28.23 16.12 -12.87
N GLY A 233 27.12 16.60 -13.40
CA GLY A 233 26.40 15.88 -14.44
C GLY A 233 25.65 16.79 -15.41
N TYR A 234 25.61 16.35 -16.66
CA TYR A 234 24.56 16.67 -17.61
C TYR A 234 23.84 15.37 -17.94
N LEU A 235 22.55 15.27 -17.61
CA LEU A 235 21.74 14.08 -17.82
C LEU A 235 20.42 14.45 -18.47
N ALA A 236 20.26 14.09 -19.74
CA ALA A 236 19.05 14.37 -20.49
C ALA A 236 17.94 13.35 -20.16
N ILE A 237 17.38 13.40 -18.94
CA ILE A 237 16.39 12.45 -18.43
C ILE A 237 15.06 12.56 -19.20
N THR A 238 14.73 11.54 -19.98
CA THR A 238 13.41 11.39 -20.60
C THR A 238 12.41 10.85 -19.59
N SER A 239 12.77 9.75 -18.90
CA SER A 239 11.93 9.17 -17.86
C SER A 239 12.71 8.36 -16.82
N MET A 240 12.10 8.21 -15.64
CA MET A 240 12.50 7.26 -14.60
C MET A 240 11.34 6.29 -14.35
N ALA A 241 11.61 4.99 -14.38
CA ALA A 241 10.62 3.95 -14.10
C ALA A 241 10.43 3.74 -12.58
N PRO A 242 9.33 3.10 -12.14
CA PRO A 242 9.16 2.68 -10.75
C PRO A 242 10.33 1.81 -10.27
N GLY A 243 10.77 2.03 -9.02
CA GLY A 243 11.90 1.31 -8.42
C GLY A 243 13.28 1.68 -9.00
N SER A 244 13.39 2.78 -9.75
CA SER A 244 14.67 3.40 -10.10
C SER A 244 15.00 4.57 -9.18
N SER A 245 16.28 4.91 -9.06
CA SER A 245 16.74 6.01 -8.20
C SER A 245 17.71 6.96 -8.89
N LEU A 246 17.55 8.25 -8.58
CA LEU A 246 18.52 9.30 -8.84
C LEU A 246 18.79 10.04 -7.53
N ARG A 247 20.04 10.02 -7.08
CA ARG A 247 20.50 10.76 -5.91
C ARG A 247 21.51 11.83 -6.33
N VAL A 248 21.29 13.06 -5.87
CA VAL A 248 22.23 14.18 -6.02
C VAL A 248 22.49 14.75 -4.63
N ASP A 249 23.75 14.77 -4.21
CA ASP A 249 24.10 15.14 -2.84
C ASP A 249 25.42 15.91 -2.71
N ASN A 250 25.68 16.41 -1.49
CA ASN A 250 26.94 17.05 -1.09
C ASN A 250 27.37 18.21 -2.02
N GLY A 251 26.44 19.09 -2.36
CA GLY A 251 26.65 20.25 -3.22
C GLY A 251 26.69 19.95 -4.72
N ALA A 252 26.41 18.71 -5.15
CA ALA A 252 26.42 18.35 -6.56
C ALA A 252 25.28 19.00 -7.34
N GLY A 253 25.58 19.43 -8.57
CA GLY A 253 24.61 19.92 -9.54
C GLY A 253 24.49 19.00 -10.74
N VAL A 254 23.26 18.63 -11.11
CA VAL A 254 22.95 17.88 -12.32
C VAL A 254 22.04 18.70 -13.24
N LYS A 255 22.56 19.02 -14.42
CA LYS A 255 21.83 19.67 -15.51
C LYS A 255 20.95 18.67 -16.22
N THR A 256 19.74 19.05 -16.57
CA THR A 256 18.84 18.21 -17.37
C THR A 256 18.32 18.93 -18.63
N ARG A 257 17.92 18.12 -19.63
CA ARG A 257 17.30 18.56 -20.89
C ARG A 257 16.58 17.38 -21.55
N THR A 258 15.45 17.60 -22.20
CA THR A 258 14.91 16.64 -23.19
C THR A 258 14.56 17.36 -24.49
N THR A 259 14.30 16.59 -25.55
CA THR A 259 13.77 17.13 -26.82
C THR A 259 12.32 17.61 -26.69
N SER A 260 11.57 17.04 -25.75
CA SER A 260 10.18 17.41 -25.42
C SER A 260 10.07 18.49 -24.34
N ASN A 261 11.17 18.91 -23.72
CA ASN A 261 11.27 19.73 -22.49
C ASN A 261 10.55 19.16 -21.25
N ASN A 262 9.83 18.04 -21.38
CA ASN A 262 9.11 17.39 -20.30
C ASN A 262 9.87 16.14 -19.85
N GLN A 263 9.87 15.89 -18.55
CA GLN A 263 10.51 14.73 -17.91
C GLN A 263 9.48 14.03 -17.02
N THR A 264 9.44 12.70 -17.08
CA THR A 264 8.49 11.92 -16.28
C THR A 264 9.23 11.07 -15.27
N ILE A 265 8.96 11.28 -13.99
CA ILE A 265 9.58 10.55 -12.90
C ILE A 265 8.50 9.69 -12.25
N ASP A 266 8.66 8.38 -12.37
CA ASP A 266 7.85 7.36 -11.68
C ASP A 266 8.68 6.67 -10.56
N GLY A 267 9.95 7.04 -10.39
CA GLY A 267 10.91 6.51 -9.42
C GLY A 267 11.26 7.49 -8.28
N THR A 268 12.37 7.24 -7.58
CA THR A 268 12.80 8.05 -6.44
C THR A 268 13.86 9.08 -6.85
N LEU A 269 13.57 10.36 -6.61
CA LEU A 269 14.50 11.47 -6.76
C LEU A 269 14.88 11.99 -5.37
N THR A 270 16.15 11.84 -4.99
CA THR A 270 16.70 12.29 -3.71
C THR A 270 17.68 13.43 -3.92
N LEU A 271 17.43 14.57 -3.28
CA LEU A 271 18.26 15.76 -3.35
C LEU A 271 18.71 16.12 -1.94
N ASP A 272 19.92 15.72 -1.55
CA ASP A 272 20.45 15.96 -0.20
C ASP A 272 21.59 16.96 -0.26
N ASP A 273 21.29 18.26 -0.12
CA ASP A 273 22.25 19.34 -0.46
C ASP A 273 22.69 19.27 -1.94
N GLY A 274 21.89 18.61 -2.79
CA GLY A 274 22.10 18.53 -4.23
C GLY A 274 21.12 19.37 -5.02
N ARG A 275 21.45 19.68 -6.28
CA ARG A 275 20.59 20.44 -7.19
C ARG A 275 20.33 19.70 -8.50
N LEU A 276 19.06 19.56 -8.87
CA LEU A 276 18.62 19.11 -10.19
C LEU A 276 17.96 20.28 -10.92
N PHE A 277 18.49 20.66 -12.09
CA PHE A 277 18.02 21.89 -12.75
C PHE A 277 17.96 21.78 -14.28
N PHE A 278 16.93 22.38 -14.87
CA PHE A 278 16.76 22.41 -16.31
C PHE A 278 17.68 23.42 -16.98
N TYR A 279 18.44 22.99 -17.99
CA TYR A 279 19.53 23.76 -18.60
C TYR A 279 19.08 25.04 -19.34
N TYR A 280 17.88 25.09 -19.91
CA TYR A 280 17.44 26.24 -20.73
C TYR A 280 16.58 27.25 -19.98
N ASN A 281 16.73 28.52 -20.38
CA ASN A 281 15.96 29.65 -19.85
C ASN A 281 14.44 29.46 -19.96
N ALA A 282 13.95 28.79 -21.01
CA ALA A 282 12.52 28.53 -21.18
C ALA A 282 11.90 27.68 -20.06
N GLY A 283 12.72 26.88 -19.36
CA GLY A 283 12.32 26.01 -18.25
C GLY A 283 11.42 24.84 -18.69
N GLY A 284 11.90 23.62 -18.47
CA GLY A 284 11.12 22.40 -18.76
C GLY A 284 10.09 22.10 -17.67
N SER A 285 9.29 21.06 -17.89
CA SER A 285 8.35 20.54 -16.89
C SER A 285 8.82 19.21 -16.31
N LEU A 286 8.65 19.04 -15.00
CA LEU A 286 8.92 17.80 -14.28
C LEU A 286 7.60 17.20 -13.79
N LEU A 287 7.19 16.08 -14.38
CA LEU A 287 5.99 15.34 -13.97
C LEU A 287 6.39 14.22 -13.01
N LEU A 288 5.89 14.28 -11.78
CA LEU A 288 6.06 13.26 -10.74
C LEU A 288 4.79 12.41 -10.67
N ARG A 289 4.85 11.15 -11.08
CA ARG A 289 3.68 10.25 -11.07
C ARG A 289 3.84 9.15 -10.05
N ALA A 290 2.76 8.81 -9.35
CA ALA A 290 2.76 7.66 -8.44
C ALA A 290 3.38 6.40 -9.13
N PRO A 291 4.33 5.70 -8.49
CA PRO A 291 4.72 5.78 -7.07
C PRO A 291 5.95 6.68 -6.80
N ALA A 292 6.20 7.70 -7.61
CA ALA A 292 7.37 8.55 -7.46
C ALA A 292 7.45 9.23 -6.09
N VAL A 293 8.70 9.48 -5.68
CA VAL A 293 9.03 10.22 -4.46
C VAL A 293 10.08 11.27 -4.82
N LEU A 294 9.78 12.54 -4.54
CA LEU A 294 10.78 13.60 -4.50
C LEU A 294 11.07 13.92 -3.04
N GLN A 295 12.33 13.78 -2.63
CA GLN A 295 12.71 13.89 -1.23
C GLN A 295 14.07 14.55 -1.00
N GLY A 296 14.30 14.98 0.24
CA GLY A 296 15.57 15.50 0.75
C GLY A 296 15.52 17.00 1.05
N ARG A 297 16.71 17.59 1.19
CA ARG A 297 16.93 18.99 1.61
C ARG A 297 17.69 19.84 0.58
N GLY A 298 17.55 19.46 -0.69
CA GLY A 298 18.22 20.06 -1.83
C GLY A 298 17.28 20.94 -2.65
N GLN A 299 17.64 21.13 -3.92
CA GLN A 299 16.94 22.05 -4.80
C GLN A 299 16.55 21.42 -6.14
N VAL A 300 15.29 21.58 -6.53
CA VAL A 300 14.78 21.23 -7.86
C VAL A 300 14.39 22.50 -8.61
N GLU A 301 14.83 22.62 -9.86
CA GLU A 301 14.58 23.83 -10.65
C GLU A 301 14.05 23.51 -12.04
N TYR A 302 12.76 23.78 -12.22
CA TYR A 302 11.99 23.58 -13.45
C TYR A 302 11.01 24.73 -13.60
N LYS A 303 10.44 24.93 -14.79
CA LYS A 303 9.36 25.92 -14.93
C LYS A 303 8.13 25.50 -14.13
N THR A 304 7.78 24.22 -14.25
CA THR A 304 6.63 23.62 -13.59
C THR A 304 7.00 22.25 -13.08
N ILE A 305 6.64 21.96 -11.83
CA ILE A 305 6.71 20.66 -11.21
C ILE A 305 5.27 20.22 -10.99
N GLU A 306 4.86 19.15 -11.67
CA GLU A 306 3.51 18.61 -11.59
C GLU A 306 3.51 17.34 -10.74
N GLN A 307 2.82 17.39 -9.61
CA GLN A 307 2.59 16.26 -8.72
C GLN A 307 1.30 15.54 -9.13
N ALA A 308 1.45 14.36 -9.73
CA ALA A 308 0.36 13.49 -10.16
C ALA A 308 0.34 12.20 -9.31
N GLY A 309 -0.06 12.34 -8.05
CA GLY A 309 -0.10 11.23 -7.08
C GLY A 309 1.24 10.84 -6.45
N ALA A 310 2.33 11.55 -6.75
CA ALA A 310 3.64 11.33 -6.15
C ALA A 310 3.71 11.81 -4.69
N ALA A 311 4.68 11.30 -3.92
CA ALA A 311 5.01 11.81 -2.60
C ALA A 311 6.07 12.92 -2.67
N LEU A 312 5.86 13.99 -1.91
CA LEU A 312 6.87 15.00 -1.61
C LEU A 312 7.29 14.84 -0.16
N ARG A 313 8.58 14.65 0.09
CA ARG A 313 9.16 14.47 1.44
C ARG A 313 10.31 15.44 1.65
N PRO A 314 10.05 16.72 1.93
CA PRO A 314 11.10 17.61 2.40
C PRO A 314 11.84 16.99 3.60
N GLY A 315 13.14 17.23 3.74
CA GLY A 315 14.00 16.53 4.71
C GLY A 315 14.41 15.11 4.29
N GLY A 316 13.46 14.33 3.78
CA GLY A 316 13.68 12.96 3.32
C GLY A 316 13.75 11.93 4.45
N ALA A 317 14.11 10.68 4.14
CA ALA A 317 13.93 9.52 5.03
C ALA A 317 14.85 9.44 6.27
N GLY A 318 15.51 10.53 6.69
CA GLY A 318 16.53 10.46 7.75
C GLY A 318 16.99 11.78 8.36
N GLY A 319 16.17 12.82 8.28
CA GLY A 319 16.44 14.08 8.97
C GLY A 319 15.57 15.21 8.47
N TYR A 320 15.49 16.27 9.27
CA TYR A 320 14.72 17.45 8.94
C TYR A 320 15.43 18.33 7.90
N GLY A 321 14.65 19.02 7.07
CA GLY A 321 15.24 20.05 6.23
C GLY A 321 14.31 20.70 5.22
N THR A 322 14.89 21.63 4.46
CA THR A 322 14.16 22.39 3.46
C THR A 322 14.37 21.82 2.06
N LEU A 323 13.30 21.39 1.41
CA LEU A 323 13.29 21.11 -0.02
C LEU A 323 12.92 22.39 -0.77
N ALA A 324 13.80 22.86 -1.64
CA ALA A 324 13.58 24.07 -2.43
C ALA A 324 13.12 23.73 -3.85
N ILE A 325 11.95 24.23 -4.23
CA ILE A 325 11.44 24.26 -5.59
C ILE A 325 11.65 25.67 -6.15
N LEU A 326 12.44 25.78 -7.21
CA LEU A 326 12.47 26.99 -8.04
C LEU A 326 11.65 26.75 -9.30
N GLY A 327 10.44 27.30 -9.32
CA GLY A 327 9.40 27.02 -10.32
C GLY A 327 8.00 27.05 -9.72
N ASP A 328 7.00 26.82 -10.56
CA ASP A 328 5.64 26.62 -10.08
C ASP A 328 5.44 25.15 -9.67
N LEU A 329 4.80 24.89 -8.53
CA LEU A 329 4.37 23.56 -8.10
C LEU A 329 2.86 23.41 -8.33
N THR A 330 2.43 22.30 -8.92
CA THR A 330 1.01 22.02 -9.15
C THR A 330 0.65 20.60 -8.75
N ASN A 331 -0.34 20.45 -7.87
CA ASN A 331 -0.97 19.16 -7.55
C ASN A 331 -2.47 19.23 -7.91
N SER A 332 -2.81 19.05 -9.18
CA SER A 332 -4.20 19.21 -9.67
C SER A 332 -4.99 17.91 -9.71
N THR A 333 -4.38 16.75 -9.44
CA THR A 333 -5.07 15.45 -9.48
C THR A 333 -5.68 15.03 -8.14
N GLY A 334 -5.41 15.78 -7.06
CA GLY A 334 -5.99 15.56 -5.72
C GLY A 334 -5.49 14.30 -5.00
N THR A 335 -4.42 13.67 -5.48
CA THR A 335 -3.94 12.37 -4.97
C THR A 335 -2.48 12.39 -4.50
N GLY A 336 -1.75 13.48 -4.71
CA GLY A 336 -0.39 13.63 -4.21
C GLY A 336 -0.37 13.75 -2.68
N VAL A 337 0.70 13.29 -2.05
CA VAL A 337 0.91 13.42 -0.60
C VAL A 337 2.15 14.28 -0.37
N MET A 338 2.03 15.25 0.53
CA MET A 338 3.17 15.98 1.10
C MET A 338 3.38 15.51 2.53
N GLU A 339 4.53 14.95 2.84
CA GLU A 339 4.87 14.45 4.18
C GLU A 339 5.83 15.44 4.85
N ILE A 340 5.49 15.88 6.05
CA ILE A 340 6.28 16.82 6.87
C ILE A 340 6.53 16.18 8.23
N GLU A 341 7.80 15.97 8.57
CA GLU A 341 8.25 15.49 9.88
C GLU A 341 8.64 16.68 10.77
N MET A 342 8.28 16.59 12.06
CA MET A 342 8.59 17.60 13.07
C MET A 342 9.17 16.93 14.31
N GLY A 343 10.38 17.32 14.72
CA GLY A 343 11.04 16.85 15.94
C GLY A 343 11.37 17.95 16.96
N GLY A 344 11.07 19.21 16.63
CA GLY A 344 11.28 20.39 17.46
C GLY A 344 10.70 21.63 16.76
N ALA A 345 10.48 22.71 17.51
CA ALA A 345 9.99 23.98 16.97
C ALA A 345 11.12 24.90 16.44
N GLY A 346 12.39 24.51 16.63
CA GLY A 346 13.53 25.25 16.12
C GLY A 346 13.69 25.12 14.60
N ALA A 347 14.29 26.14 13.98
CA ALA A 347 14.62 26.10 12.56
C ALA A 347 15.54 24.89 12.25
N GLY A 348 15.12 24.05 11.31
CA GLY A 348 15.85 22.83 10.96
C GLY A 348 15.57 21.63 11.87
N GLU A 349 14.60 21.72 12.78
CA GLU A 349 14.06 20.60 13.56
C GLU A 349 12.72 20.07 13.00
N TYR A 350 12.32 20.59 11.85
CA TYR A 350 11.16 20.16 11.10
C TYR A 350 11.37 20.35 9.59
N ASP A 351 10.55 19.65 8.82
CA ASP A 351 10.56 19.71 7.37
C ASP A 351 9.88 20.95 6.82
N ARG A 352 10.44 21.49 5.74
CA ARG A 352 9.90 22.67 5.06
C ARG A 352 9.95 22.52 3.56
N LEU A 353 8.88 22.92 2.88
CA LEU A 353 8.89 23.11 1.43
C LEU A 353 8.94 24.60 1.10
N THR A 354 9.89 25.00 0.26
CA THR A 354 9.92 26.37 -0.30
C THR A 354 9.65 26.32 -1.79
N VAL A 355 8.77 27.17 -2.31
CA VAL A 355 8.40 27.33 -3.72
C VAL A 355 8.67 28.78 -4.14
N ALA A 356 9.75 29.01 -4.87
CA ALA A 356 10.17 30.34 -5.27
C ALA A 356 10.18 30.52 -6.80
N ALA A 357 10.15 31.78 -7.24
CA ALA A 357 10.15 32.11 -8.66
C ALA A 357 11.45 31.65 -9.35
N ARG A 358 11.31 31.15 -10.58
CA ARG A 358 12.41 30.88 -11.51
C ARG A 358 12.27 31.76 -12.77
N PRO A 359 13.02 32.88 -12.87
CA PRO A 359 13.01 33.73 -14.04
C PRO A 359 13.81 33.14 -15.22
N PRO A 360 13.33 33.28 -16.48
CA PRO A 360 12.04 33.81 -16.89
C PRO A 360 10.92 32.75 -16.82
N GLY A 361 9.69 33.19 -16.53
CA GLY A 361 8.49 32.45 -16.91
C GLY A 361 7.86 31.52 -15.87
N SER A 362 8.25 31.58 -14.61
CA SER A 362 7.48 31.03 -13.48
C SER A 362 7.32 32.09 -12.39
N ALA A 363 6.18 32.04 -11.68
CA ALA A 363 5.87 32.99 -10.63
C ALA A 363 6.31 32.49 -9.25
N GLY A 364 6.62 31.20 -9.10
CA GLY A 364 6.81 30.57 -7.79
C GLY A 364 5.47 30.27 -7.13
N GLN A 365 4.44 29.98 -7.93
CA GLN A 365 3.11 29.65 -7.42
C GLN A 365 3.10 28.20 -6.91
N ALA A 366 2.61 27.99 -5.70
CA ALA A 366 2.31 26.68 -5.15
C ALA A 366 0.80 26.42 -5.24
N THR A 367 0.39 25.53 -6.14
CA THR A 367 -1.01 25.09 -6.26
C THR A 367 -1.18 23.75 -5.56
N PHE A 368 -1.84 23.76 -4.40
CA PHE A 368 -2.01 22.59 -3.56
C PHE A 368 -3.26 21.77 -3.95
N GLY A 369 -3.32 20.56 -3.39
CA GLY A 369 -4.32 19.51 -3.58
C GLY A 369 -3.83 18.25 -2.88
N GLY A 370 -4.63 17.18 -2.83
CA GLY A 370 -4.27 15.94 -2.14
C GLY A 370 -4.06 16.11 -0.63
N THR A 371 -3.17 15.32 -0.03
CA THR A 371 -3.04 15.24 1.42
C THR A 371 -1.75 15.89 1.92
N LEU A 372 -1.86 16.81 2.88
CA LEU A 372 -0.75 17.18 3.75
C LEU A 372 -0.72 16.22 4.94
N LYS A 373 0.35 15.43 5.08
CA LYS A 373 0.54 14.50 6.18
C LYS A 373 1.62 15.01 7.11
N LEU A 374 1.24 15.22 8.36
CA LEU A 374 2.10 15.70 9.42
C LEU A 374 2.44 14.56 10.35
N THR A 375 3.71 14.42 10.69
CA THR A 375 4.20 13.39 11.62
C THR A 375 5.16 13.99 12.64
N LEU A 376 5.06 13.54 13.89
CA LEU A 376 6.02 13.88 14.93
C LEU A 376 7.11 12.82 14.97
N ALA A 377 8.34 13.26 15.22
CA ALA A 377 9.44 12.36 15.53
C ALA A 377 9.14 11.54 16.78
N GLU A 378 9.75 10.34 16.87
CA GLU A 378 9.53 9.45 18.01
C GLU A 378 9.87 10.15 19.34
N GLY A 379 8.90 10.17 20.26
CA GLY A 379 9.04 10.79 21.57
C GLY A 379 8.92 12.32 21.60
N TYR A 380 8.77 12.99 20.45
CA TYR A 380 8.51 14.43 20.41
C TYR A 380 7.04 14.73 20.69
N THR A 381 6.80 15.66 21.61
CA THR A 381 5.48 16.23 21.90
C THR A 381 5.64 17.75 21.83
N PRO A 382 4.98 18.44 20.87
CA PRO A 382 4.99 19.89 20.82
C PRO A 382 4.49 20.52 22.12
N ALA A 383 5.06 21.65 22.49
CA ALA A 383 4.57 22.49 23.56
C ALA A 383 3.43 23.39 23.06
N ASP A 384 2.61 23.87 23.99
CA ASP A 384 1.62 24.90 23.72
C ASP A 384 2.27 26.14 23.08
N ASP A 385 1.60 26.72 22.08
CA ASP A 385 2.05 27.81 21.20
C ASP A 385 3.25 27.50 20.26
N ASP A 386 3.73 26.25 20.18
CA ASP A 386 4.76 25.89 19.21
C ASP A 386 4.29 26.17 17.77
N ALA A 387 5.14 26.77 16.96
CA ALA A 387 4.83 27.17 15.60
C ALA A 387 5.83 26.58 14.61
N PHE A 388 5.32 26.06 13.49
CA PHE A 388 6.09 25.39 12.46
C PHE A 388 5.82 26.06 11.11
N ASP A 389 6.83 26.77 10.58
CA ASP A 389 6.81 27.39 9.25
C ASP A 389 7.19 26.34 8.18
N ILE A 390 6.20 25.53 7.81
CA ILE A 390 6.39 24.30 7.01
C ILE A 390 6.29 24.55 5.50
N LEU A 391 5.77 25.70 5.09
CA LEU A 391 5.63 26.08 3.69
C LEU A 391 6.12 27.50 3.51
N ASP A 392 6.85 27.77 2.44
CA ASP A 392 6.71 29.09 1.84
C ASP A 392 6.70 29.14 0.34
N PHE A 393 5.99 30.13 -0.17
CA PHE A 393 5.63 30.25 -1.56
C PHE A 393 5.50 31.73 -1.93
N VAL A 394 5.67 32.05 -3.21
CA VAL A 394 5.40 33.41 -3.69
C VAL A 394 3.90 33.70 -3.72
N SER A 395 3.12 32.71 -4.15
CA SER A 395 1.66 32.74 -4.12
C SER A 395 1.10 31.34 -3.97
N CYS A 396 -0.09 31.24 -3.36
CA CYS A 396 -0.79 29.98 -3.15
C CYS A 396 -2.02 29.88 -4.06
N GLY A 397 -2.26 28.70 -4.63
CA GLY A 397 -3.47 28.36 -5.37
C GLY A 397 -4.18 27.15 -4.76
N GLY A 398 -5.38 27.34 -4.21
CA GLY A 398 -6.17 26.26 -3.61
C GLY A 398 -5.56 25.66 -2.32
N PRO A 399 -6.38 24.99 -1.47
CA PRO A 399 -5.89 24.29 -0.29
C PRO A 399 -5.48 22.84 -0.61
N PHE A 400 -4.86 22.15 0.36
CA PHE A 400 -4.87 20.69 0.39
C PHE A 400 -6.31 20.16 0.50
N ASP A 401 -6.59 19.01 -0.11
CA ASP A 401 -7.90 18.34 -0.01
C ASP A 401 -8.11 17.71 1.38
N ALA A 402 -7.03 17.29 2.03
CA ALA A 402 -7.02 16.75 3.39
C ALA A 402 -5.73 17.13 4.14
N ILE A 403 -5.83 17.24 5.46
CA ILE A 403 -4.69 17.37 6.37
C ILE A 403 -4.77 16.23 7.40
N GLU A 404 -3.74 15.40 7.45
CA GLU A 404 -3.58 14.33 8.44
C GLU A 404 -2.64 14.81 9.55
N PHE A 405 -3.16 14.96 10.77
CA PHE A 405 -2.38 15.39 11.93
C PHE A 405 -1.76 14.21 12.68
N PRO A 406 -0.65 14.44 13.42
CA PRO A 406 -0.07 13.43 14.29
C PRO A 406 -1.05 13.04 15.41
N GLY A 407 -1.23 11.73 15.65
CA GLY A 407 -1.86 11.21 16.87
C GLY A 407 -3.37 11.38 17.02
N GLY A 408 -4.14 11.57 15.93
CA GLY A 408 -5.62 11.59 15.97
C GLY A 408 -6.26 12.77 16.72
N ALA A 409 -5.47 13.64 17.36
CA ALA A 409 -5.92 14.82 18.06
C ALA A 409 -5.91 16.04 17.12
N TYR A 410 -7.01 16.22 16.40
CA TYR A 410 -7.24 17.35 15.48
C TYR A 410 -7.30 18.73 16.16
N TRP A 411 -7.45 18.77 17.49
CA TRP A 411 -7.92 19.95 18.24
C TRP A 411 -6.79 20.83 18.80
N PHE A 412 -5.54 20.42 18.59
CA PHE A 412 -4.38 21.25 18.93
C PHE A 412 -3.71 21.90 17.73
N TRP A 413 -4.02 21.48 16.50
CA TRP A 413 -3.32 21.99 15.34
C TRP A 413 -4.12 23.09 14.65
N ASN A 414 -3.65 24.32 14.78
CA ASN A 414 -4.21 25.50 14.11
C ASN A 414 -3.54 25.69 12.74
N THR A 415 -4.35 25.75 11.68
CA THR A 415 -3.90 25.88 10.29
C THR A 415 -4.36 27.18 9.61
N ASN A 416 -4.86 28.15 10.39
CA ASN A 416 -5.37 29.42 9.85
C ASN A 416 -4.31 30.18 9.03
N ASP A 417 -3.04 30.03 9.40
CA ASP A 417 -1.90 30.71 8.76
C ASP A 417 -1.20 29.85 7.69
N LEU A 418 -1.64 28.61 7.46
CA LEU A 418 -0.98 27.65 6.57
C LEU A 418 -0.90 28.17 5.12
N TYR A 419 -1.95 28.83 4.64
CA TYR A 419 -2.02 29.30 3.25
C TYR A 419 -1.68 30.79 3.08
N THR A 420 -1.31 31.48 4.16
CA THR A 420 -0.91 32.90 4.15
C THR A 420 0.58 33.05 4.44
N THR A 421 1.05 32.46 5.54
CA THR A 421 2.45 32.51 5.96
C THR A 421 3.11 31.14 6.02
N GLY A 422 2.37 30.06 5.74
CA GLY A 422 2.91 28.70 5.78
C GLY A 422 3.05 28.09 7.16
N VAL A 423 2.49 28.75 8.17
CA VAL A 423 2.67 28.38 9.57
C VAL A 423 1.48 27.54 10.04
N ILE A 424 1.80 26.44 10.71
CA ILE A 424 0.86 25.72 11.59
C ILE A 424 1.29 25.90 13.03
N ARG A 425 0.33 25.88 13.96
CA ARG A 425 0.61 26.02 15.39
C ARG A 425 0.02 24.88 16.18
N TYR A 426 0.73 24.45 17.21
CA TYR A 426 0.21 23.57 18.23
C TYR A 426 -0.29 24.44 19.39
N GLU A 427 -1.60 24.56 19.55
CA GLU A 427 -2.26 25.45 20.51
C GLU A 427 -3.29 24.67 21.32
N ILE A 428 -3.10 24.63 22.64
CA ILE A 428 -4.06 24.08 23.59
C ILE A 428 -5.20 25.09 23.77
N PRO A 429 -6.45 24.74 23.43
CA PRO A 429 -7.55 25.69 23.59
C PRO A 429 -7.72 26.07 25.06
N ALA A 430 -8.15 27.30 25.33
CA ALA A 430 -8.29 27.80 26.70
C ALA A 430 -9.30 27.01 27.56
N ALA A 431 -10.27 26.32 26.94
CA ALA A 431 -11.20 25.41 27.59
C ALA A 431 -11.82 24.42 26.59
N LEU A 432 -12.24 23.26 27.10
CA LEU A 432 -13.11 22.33 26.36
C LEU A 432 -14.57 22.83 26.36
N PRO A 433 -15.38 22.51 25.34
CA PRO A 433 -16.83 22.70 25.39
C PRO A 433 -17.45 21.89 26.55
N ALA A 434 -18.51 22.43 27.17
CA ALA A 434 -19.31 21.65 28.11
C ALA A 434 -20.07 20.54 27.35
N PRO A 435 -20.22 19.33 27.91
CA PRO A 435 -21.05 18.28 27.31
C PRO A 435 -22.48 18.75 27.05
N ALA A 436 -23.04 18.34 25.92
CA ALA A 436 -24.39 18.67 25.50
C ALA A 436 -25.29 17.42 25.48
N ALA A 437 -26.60 17.64 25.38
CA ALA A 437 -27.61 16.59 25.29
C ALA A 437 -27.49 15.52 26.40
N VAL A 438 -27.18 15.95 27.63
CA VAL A 438 -27.20 15.06 28.80
C VAL A 438 -28.63 14.58 29.03
N ALA A 439 -28.80 13.26 29.11
CA ALA A 439 -30.09 12.62 29.33
C ALA A 439 -29.95 11.52 30.38
N ALA A 440 -30.70 11.60 31.48
CA ALA A 440 -30.77 10.60 32.52
C ALA A 440 -32.10 9.84 32.43
N SER A 441 -32.08 8.52 32.61
CA SER A 441 -33.28 7.69 32.46
C SER A 441 -34.28 7.92 33.60
N ASP A 442 -35.55 8.11 33.25
CA ASP A 442 -36.65 8.27 34.19
C ASP A 442 -37.48 7.00 34.34
N ALA A 443 -37.48 6.42 35.55
CA ALA A 443 -38.31 5.28 35.93
C ALA A 443 -38.25 4.11 34.92
N ALA A 444 -37.09 3.92 34.29
CA ALA A 444 -36.89 2.87 33.28
C ALA A 444 -36.37 1.57 33.91
N TYR A 445 -35.68 1.65 35.04
CA TYR A 445 -35.01 0.52 35.70
C TYR A 445 -35.20 0.56 37.21
N LEU A 446 -35.30 -0.61 37.84
CA LEU A 446 -35.54 -0.77 39.29
C LEU A 446 -34.47 -0.14 40.18
N ASN A 447 -33.20 -0.32 39.84
CA ASN A 447 -32.08 -0.04 40.75
C ASN A 447 -30.94 0.74 40.09
N ARG A 448 -31.19 1.37 38.95
CA ARG A 448 -30.18 2.12 38.23
C ARG A 448 -30.76 3.27 37.44
N ILE A 449 -29.91 4.25 37.15
CA ILE A 449 -30.17 5.33 36.21
C ILE A 449 -29.07 5.30 35.15
N VAL A 450 -29.44 5.31 33.88
CA VAL A 450 -28.49 5.42 32.76
C VAL A 450 -28.42 6.88 32.34
N VAL A 451 -27.21 7.40 32.18
CA VAL A 451 -26.93 8.77 31.77
C VAL A 451 -26.17 8.74 30.44
N ASP A 452 -26.74 9.37 29.42
CA ASP A 452 -26.22 9.46 28.06
C ASP A 452 -25.88 10.93 27.72
N TRP A 453 -24.89 11.14 26.83
CA TRP A 453 -24.52 12.47 26.31
C TRP A 453 -23.85 12.39 24.94
N GLU A 454 -23.75 13.54 24.26
CA GLU A 454 -23.01 13.65 23.00
C GLU A 454 -21.49 13.75 23.23
N PRO A 455 -20.65 13.04 22.44
CA PRO A 455 -19.20 13.18 22.53
C PRO A 455 -18.71 14.61 22.28
N VAL A 456 -17.87 15.11 23.18
CA VAL A 456 -17.20 16.40 23.08
C VAL A 456 -15.88 16.24 22.33
N VAL A 457 -15.74 16.98 21.22
CA VAL A 457 -14.48 17.05 20.46
C VAL A 457 -13.34 17.53 21.37
N GLY A 458 -12.25 16.77 21.41
CA GLY A 458 -11.07 17.07 22.24
C GLY A 458 -11.10 16.52 23.66
N ALA A 459 -12.21 15.91 24.08
CA ALA A 459 -12.29 15.18 25.33
C ALA A 459 -11.70 13.76 25.17
N THR A 460 -10.93 13.30 26.16
CA THR A 460 -10.51 11.90 26.29
C THR A 460 -11.23 11.20 27.44
N GLY A 461 -12.11 11.91 28.14
CA GLY A 461 -12.96 11.37 29.19
C GLY A 461 -13.92 12.41 29.74
N TYR A 462 -14.76 12.00 30.68
CA TYR A 462 -15.82 12.80 31.28
C TYR A 462 -15.89 12.56 32.79
N GLU A 463 -16.17 13.61 33.53
CA GLU A 463 -16.60 13.51 34.92
C GLU A 463 -18.12 13.54 34.99
N VAL A 464 -18.74 12.57 35.66
CA VAL A 464 -20.18 12.50 35.92
C VAL A 464 -20.44 12.89 37.36
N TRP A 465 -21.28 13.91 37.56
CA TRP A 465 -21.58 14.51 38.84
C TRP A 465 -23.08 14.38 39.15
N ARG A 466 -23.43 14.17 40.42
CA ARG A 466 -24.80 13.91 40.86
C ARG A 466 -25.18 14.72 42.11
N SER A 467 -26.41 15.23 42.18
CA SER A 467 -27.00 15.86 43.37
C SER A 467 -28.48 15.50 43.55
N LEU A 468 -29.01 15.71 44.75
CA LEU A 468 -30.46 15.69 45.05
C LEU A 468 -31.14 17.03 44.76
N ALA A 469 -30.37 18.11 44.68
CA ALA A 469 -30.86 19.43 44.31
C ALA A 469 -30.40 19.75 42.89
N ASN A 470 -31.22 20.45 42.10
CA ASN A 470 -30.82 20.96 40.79
C ASN A 470 -29.87 22.16 40.91
N ASP A 471 -28.72 21.95 41.54
CA ASP A 471 -27.67 22.95 41.75
C ASP A 471 -26.29 22.28 41.67
N SER A 472 -25.55 22.58 40.61
CA SER A 472 -24.20 22.04 40.36
C SER A 472 -23.20 22.34 41.50
N ALA A 473 -23.41 23.40 42.30
CA ALA A 473 -22.54 23.71 43.44
C ALA A 473 -22.67 22.67 44.59
N THR A 474 -23.76 21.90 44.58
CA THR A 474 -24.03 20.83 45.56
C THR A 474 -23.73 19.43 45.02
N ALA A 475 -23.36 19.33 43.74
CA ALA A 475 -23.12 18.06 43.08
C ALA A 475 -21.82 17.43 43.57
N ASN A 476 -21.83 16.11 43.71
CA ASN A 476 -20.66 15.32 44.07
C ASN A 476 -20.21 14.51 42.86
N LEU A 477 -18.89 14.37 42.68
CA LEU A 477 -18.32 13.53 41.64
C LEU A 477 -18.74 12.09 41.92
N LEU A 478 -19.44 11.50 40.96
CA LEU A 478 -19.92 10.14 41.03
C LEU A 478 -18.94 9.18 40.34
N ALA A 479 -18.45 9.55 39.16
CA ALA A 479 -17.49 8.75 38.39
C ALA A 479 -16.70 9.60 37.40
N ALA A 480 -15.54 9.09 36.98
CA ALA A 480 -14.84 9.53 35.78
C ALA A 480 -14.84 8.37 34.77
N VAL A 481 -15.21 8.64 33.52
CA VAL A 481 -15.44 7.63 32.47
C VAL A 481 -14.86 8.09 31.15
N GLU A 482 -14.48 7.17 30.27
CA GLU A 482 -13.89 7.52 28.97
C GLU A 482 -14.96 7.86 27.91
N GLU A 483 -16.13 7.23 27.97
CA GLU A 483 -17.17 7.31 26.94
C GLU A 483 -18.59 7.31 27.54
N SER A 484 -19.57 7.70 26.71
CA SER A 484 -21.02 7.59 26.98
C SER A 484 -21.52 6.18 26.61
N PRO A 485 -22.50 5.59 27.32
CA PRO A 485 -23.15 6.08 28.54
C PRO A 485 -22.47 5.69 29.85
N PHE A 486 -22.90 6.33 30.94
CA PHE A 486 -22.62 5.92 32.31
C PHE A 486 -23.87 5.33 33.00
N THR A 487 -23.69 4.26 33.76
CA THR A 487 -24.78 3.66 34.56
C THR A 487 -24.54 3.87 36.05
N ASP A 488 -25.40 4.66 36.68
CA ASP A 488 -25.44 4.80 38.14
C ASP A 488 -26.25 3.65 38.75
N VAL A 489 -25.56 2.78 39.50
CA VAL A 489 -26.14 1.59 40.19
C VAL A 489 -26.38 1.82 41.68
N THR A 490 -26.20 3.06 42.15
CA THR A 490 -26.39 3.46 43.54
C THR A 490 -27.63 4.33 43.84
N PRO A 491 -28.57 4.59 42.91
CA PRO A 491 -29.71 5.43 43.25
C PRO A 491 -30.60 4.72 44.27
N VAL A 492 -31.10 5.51 45.23
CA VAL A 492 -32.18 5.07 46.12
C VAL A 492 -33.48 5.07 45.30
N PRO A 493 -34.29 4.00 45.34
CA PRO A 493 -35.57 3.95 44.64
C PRO A 493 -36.49 5.10 45.03
N ASP A 494 -37.33 5.56 44.08
CA ASP A 494 -38.25 6.70 44.26
C ASP A 494 -37.57 8.04 44.60
N THR A 495 -36.28 8.18 44.28
CA THR A 495 -35.53 9.43 44.49
C THR A 495 -35.09 10.02 43.16
N THR A 496 -35.46 11.28 42.92
CA THR A 496 -34.96 12.05 41.77
C THR A 496 -33.56 12.58 42.05
N TYR A 497 -32.64 12.30 41.13
CA TYR A 497 -31.29 12.83 41.11
C TYR A 497 -31.11 13.73 39.89
N TYR A 498 -30.25 14.74 40.02
CA TYR A 498 -29.83 15.60 38.91
C TYR A 498 -28.38 15.27 38.55
N TYR A 499 -28.09 15.15 37.25
CA TYR A 499 -26.79 14.80 36.71
C TYR A 499 -26.19 15.92 35.89
N TRP A 500 -24.89 16.16 36.05
CA TRP A 500 -24.09 17.06 35.22
C TRP A 500 -22.84 16.34 34.76
N LEU A 501 -22.30 16.79 33.63
CA LEU A 501 -21.05 16.29 33.10
C LEU A 501 -20.04 17.41 32.87
N LYS A 502 -18.77 17.06 33.00
CA LYS A 502 -17.64 17.85 32.47
C LYS A 502 -16.87 16.99 31.49
N ALA A 503 -16.44 17.58 30.39
CA ALA A 503 -15.49 16.98 29.48
C ALA A 503 -14.07 17.21 30.02
N THR A 504 -13.21 16.21 29.88
CA THR A 504 -11.84 16.24 30.39
C THR A 504 -10.87 15.72 29.35
N ASN A 505 -9.64 16.20 29.42
CA ASN A 505 -8.47 15.55 28.83
C ASN A 505 -7.26 15.76 29.74
N ALA A 506 -6.06 15.40 29.28
CA ALA A 506 -4.84 15.53 30.08
C ALA A 506 -4.50 16.98 30.51
N TYR A 507 -5.08 17.99 29.85
CA TYR A 507 -4.73 19.41 30.02
C TYR A 507 -5.89 20.28 30.53
N LEU A 508 -7.13 19.91 30.19
CA LEU A 508 -8.31 20.77 30.33
C LEU A 508 -9.48 20.03 30.96
N VAL A 509 -10.30 20.81 31.66
CA VAL A 509 -11.60 20.40 32.17
C VAL A 509 -12.61 21.48 31.77
N SER A 510 -13.75 21.09 31.18
CA SER A 510 -14.78 22.05 30.79
C SER A 510 -15.63 22.53 31.97
N ALA A 511 -16.47 23.54 31.71
CA ALA A 511 -17.56 23.87 32.60
C ALA A 511 -18.59 22.72 32.67
N PHE A 512 -19.45 22.76 33.68
CA PHE A 512 -20.58 21.82 33.76
C PHE A 512 -21.50 21.95 32.54
N SER A 513 -22.02 20.81 32.09
CA SER A 513 -23.16 20.73 31.19
C SER A 513 -24.40 21.40 31.80
N LEU A 514 -25.49 21.47 31.03
CA LEU A 514 -26.81 21.58 31.65
C LEU A 514 -27.14 20.28 32.40
N SER A 515 -27.94 20.40 33.46
CA SER A 515 -28.40 19.26 34.25
C SER A 515 -29.48 18.47 33.49
N ASP A 516 -29.57 17.18 33.76
CA ASP A 516 -30.78 16.42 33.51
C ASP A 516 -31.21 15.60 34.73
N ALA A 517 -32.51 15.39 34.89
CA ALA A 517 -33.07 14.66 36.03
C ALA A 517 -33.28 13.19 35.68
N GLY A 518 -33.04 12.30 36.64
CA GLY A 518 -33.28 10.87 36.49
C GLY A 518 -33.75 10.23 37.79
N SER A 519 -34.46 9.11 37.67
CA SER A 519 -34.99 8.35 38.81
C SER A 519 -35.03 6.86 38.50
N SER A 520 -34.82 6.01 39.51
CA SER A 520 -35.06 4.57 39.37
C SER A 520 -36.48 4.21 39.79
N LEU A 521 -37.03 3.13 39.24
CA LEU A 521 -38.33 2.57 39.65
C LEU A 521 -38.30 2.19 41.13
N SER A 522 -39.37 2.52 41.85
CA SER A 522 -39.56 2.11 43.24
C SER A 522 -39.92 0.63 43.38
N ASP A 523 -40.55 0.08 42.35
CA ASP A 523 -41.09 -1.27 42.31
C ASP A 523 -41.36 -1.71 40.87
N LEU A 524 -41.52 -3.01 40.62
CA LEU A 524 -41.99 -3.53 39.33
C LEU A 524 -43.51 -3.78 39.37
N PRO A 525 -44.24 -3.62 38.26
CA PRO A 525 -45.62 -4.11 38.19
C PRO A 525 -45.68 -5.63 38.37
N VAL A 526 -46.71 -6.14 39.04
CA VAL A 526 -46.97 -7.59 39.14
C VAL A 526 -47.35 -8.10 37.74
N PRO A 527 -46.69 -9.15 37.21
CA PRO A 527 -47.03 -9.68 35.90
C PRO A 527 -48.51 -10.04 35.76
N ALA A 528 -49.11 -9.71 34.62
CA ALA A 528 -50.47 -10.11 34.33
C ALA A 528 -50.60 -11.64 34.24
N ALA A 529 -51.79 -12.18 34.52
CA ALA A 529 -52.06 -13.59 34.27
C ALA A 529 -51.98 -13.88 32.75
N PRO A 530 -51.21 -14.89 32.32
CA PRO A 530 -51.19 -15.33 30.92
C PRO A 530 -52.59 -15.68 30.42
N GLN A 531 -52.88 -15.34 29.17
CA GLN A 531 -54.16 -15.60 28.51
C GLN A 531 -53.98 -16.59 27.36
N ASP A 532 -55.09 -17.07 26.80
CA ASP A 532 -55.12 -17.95 25.63
C ASP A 532 -54.26 -19.20 25.79
N VAL A 533 -54.28 -19.78 27.00
CA VAL A 533 -53.60 -21.05 27.26
C VAL A 533 -54.25 -22.12 26.39
N ALA A 534 -53.43 -22.80 25.59
CA ALA A 534 -53.82 -23.90 24.75
C ALA A 534 -52.84 -25.06 24.92
N ALA A 535 -53.33 -26.24 25.26
CA ALA A 535 -52.56 -27.48 25.35
C ALA A 535 -53.01 -28.44 24.26
N GLY A 536 -52.05 -29.07 23.57
CA GLY A 536 -52.38 -29.96 22.45
C GLY A 536 -53.18 -31.20 22.85
N ASP A 537 -54.27 -31.47 22.10
CA ASP A 537 -55.15 -32.62 22.27
C ASP A 537 -54.80 -33.75 21.27
N GLY A 538 -53.66 -34.39 21.49
CA GLY A 538 -53.24 -35.52 20.64
C GLY A 538 -52.67 -35.16 19.26
N ASP A 539 -52.52 -33.87 18.93
CA ASP A 539 -52.12 -33.39 17.59
C ASP A 539 -50.63 -33.58 17.23
N TYR A 540 -49.78 -34.05 18.16
CA TYR A 540 -48.34 -34.25 17.95
C TYR A 540 -47.87 -35.68 18.26
N MET A 541 -48.57 -36.67 17.68
CA MET A 541 -48.37 -38.11 17.92
C MET A 541 -46.94 -38.64 17.67
N GLN A 542 -46.10 -37.90 16.93
CA GLN A 542 -44.75 -38.36 16.56
C GLN A 542 -43.63 -37.83 17.47
N GLN A 543 -43.93 -36.97 18.45
CA GLN A 543 -42.89 -36.24 19.20
C GLN A 543 -42.92 -36.45 20.72
N GLY A 544 -43.83 -37.30 21.23
CA GLY A 544 -43.84 -37.71 22.62
C GLY A 544 -43.95 -36.55 23.62
N ARG A 545 -44.81 -35.55 23.35
CA ARG A 545 -45.10 -34.45 24.28
C ARG A 545 -46.49 -33.84 24.11
N VAL A 546 -46.94 -33.09 25.12
CA VAL A 546 -48.01 -32.09 24.99
C VAL A 546 -47.36 -30.73 24.85
N TRP A 547 -47.70 -29.98 23.79
CA TRP A 547 -47.22 -28.62 23.61
C TRP A 547 -48.24 -27.64 24.20
N ILE A 548 -47.78 -26.75 25.08
CA ILE A 548 -48.59 -25.73 25.75
C ILE A 548 -48.15 -24.37 25.23
N THR A 549 -49.09 -23.56 24.75
CA THR A 549 -48.87 -22.18 24.28
C THR A 549 -49.78 -21.23 25.02
N TRP A 550 -49.39 -19.96 25.08
CA TRP A 550 -50.19 -18.88 25.66
C TRP A 550 -49.84 -17.55 24.98
N SER A 551 -50.59 -16.48 25.28
CA SER A 551 -50.23 -15.12 24.87
C SER A 551 -49.23 -14.50 25.85
N ALA A 552 -48.26 -13.73 25.34
CA ALA A 552 -47.29 -13.05 26.21
C ALA A 552 -47.99 -12.10 27.19
N ALA A 553 -47.70 -12.24 28.48
CA ALA A 553 -48.29 -11.41 29.53
C ALA A 553 -47.52 -10.10 29.70
N ALA A 554 -48.24 -9.00 29.91
CA ALA A 554 -47.64 -7.71 30.26
C ALA A 554 -46.76 -7.86 31.51
N ASP A 555 -45.61 -7.20 31.48
CA ASP A 555 -44.62 -7.15 32.57
C ASP A 555 -43.99 -8.50 32.97
N ALA A 556 -44.24 -9.57 32.21
CA ALA A 556 -43.61 -10.87 32.39
C ALA A 556 -42.32 -10.99 31.55
N ILE A 557 -41.20 -11.29 32.19
CA ILE A 557 -39.94 -11.68 31.52
C ILE A 557 -39.74 -13.20 31.47
N GLY A 558 -40.64 -13.95 32.10
CA GLY A 558 -40.69 -15.40 32.10
C GLY A 558 -42.01 -15.94 32.64
N TYR A 559 -42.15 -17.27 32.66
CA TYR A 559 -43.38 -17.97 33.02
C TYR A 559 -43.09 -19.24 33.82
N GLN A 560 -43.98 -19.56 34.76
CA GLN A 560 -44.04 -20.86 35.44
C GLN A 560 -45.23 -21.67 34.91
N ILE A 561 -44.99 -22.94 34.59
CA ILE A 561 -45.99 -23.87 34.05
C ILE A 561 -46.29 -24.91 35.13
N TRP A 562 -47.57 -25.07 35.45
CA TRP A 562 -48.07 -25.97 36.47
C TRP A 562 -49.02 -26.98 35.86
N ARG A 563 -49.03 -28.21 36.39
CA ARG A 563 -49.76 -29.34 35.84
C ARG A 563 -50.47 -30.17 36.91
N ASN A 564 -51.62 -30.72 36.56
CA ASN A 564 -52.32 -31.75 37.34
C ASN A 564 -53.14 -32.70 36.45
N ALA A 565 -53.41 -33.92 36.90
CA ALA A 565 -54.33 -34.86 36.24
C ALA A 565 -55.81 -34.52 36.54
N SER A 566 -56.10 -33.81 37.63
CA SER A 566 -57.42 -33.23 37.91
C SER A 566 -57.45 -31.74 37.59
N ASN A 567 -58.60 -31.21 37.15
CA ASN A 567 -58.81 -29.77 36.96
C ASN A 567 -58.95 -29.02 38.30
N ASP A 568 -57.90 -29.10 39.12
CA ASP A 568 -57.81 -28.49 40.44
C ASP A 568 -56.42 -27.86 40.61
N LEU A 569 -56.38 -26.53 40.61
CA LEU A 569 -55.17 -25.74 40.77
C LEU A 569 -54.55 -25.93 42.16
N ALA A 570 -55.36 -26.18 43.20
CA ALA A 570 -54.86 -26.29 44.57
C ALA A 570 -53.95 -27.50 44.78
N THR A 571 -54.10 -28.52 43.92
CA THR A 571 -53.30 -29.75 43.93
C THR A 571 -52.31 -29.84 42.76
N ALA A 572 -52.23 -28.80 41.92
CA ALA A 572 -51.29 -28.74 40.82
C ALA A 572 -49.83 -28.64 41.31
N SER A 573 -48.90 -29.15 40.51
CA SER A 573 -47.46 -29.11 40.79
C SER A 573 -46.71 -28.33 39.72
N LEU A 574 -45.64 -27.64 40.11
CA LEU A 574 -44.77 -26.94 39.17
C LEU A 574 -44.11 -27.96 38.23
N LEU A 575 -44.39 -27.82 36.95
CA LEU A 575 -43.83 -28.66 35.90
C LEU A 575 -42.49 -28.09 35.39
N GLY A 576 -42.40 -26.76 35.24
CA GLY A 576 -41.21 -26.11 34.72
C GLY A 576 -41.38 -24.60 34.52
N ALA A 577 -40.39 -23.98 33.88
CA ALA A 577 -40.39 -22.57 33.56
C ALA A 577 -40.04 -22.35 32.07
N SER A 578 -40.47 -21.21 31.52
CA SER A 578 -40.16 -20.80 30.15
C SER A 578 -39.91 -19.29 30.08
N ALA A 579 -38.94 -18.85 29.28
CA ALA A 579 -38.71 -17.43 29.00
C ALA A 579 -39.62 -16.89 27.87
N ALA A 580 -40.32 -17.77 27.17
CA ALA A 580 -41.14 -17.47 26.01
C ALA A 580 -42.55 -18.08 26.17
N PRO A 581 -43.54 -17.62 25.39
CA PRO A 581 -44.92 -18.10 25.50
C PRO A 581 -45.15 -19.50 24.89
N GLY A 582 -44.44 -20.49 25.41
CA GLY A 582 -44.59 -21.89 25.04
C GLY A 582 -43.77 -22.83 25.93
N PHE A 583 -44.25 -24.06 26.11
CA PHE A 583 -43.60 -25.12 26.89
C PHE A 583 -43.95 -26.50 26.35
N ALA A 584 -43.01 -27.44 26.44
CA ALA A 584 -43.21 -28.83 26.05
C ALA A 584 -43.26 -29.73 27.29
N ASP A 585 -44.42 -30.32 27.58
CA ASP A 585 -44.50 -31.37 28.59
C ASP A 585 -44.19 -32.74 27.98
N THR A 586 -42.98 -33.22 28.22
CA THR A 586 -42.51 -34.55 27.81
C THR A 586 -42.73 -35.63 28.86
N ALA A 587 -43.27 -35.28 30.04
CA ALA A 587 -43.42 -36.17 31.19
C ALA A 587 -44.87 -36.62 31.41
N VAL A 588 -45.73 -36.53 30.39
CA VAL A 588 -47.10 -37.05 30.46
C VAL A 588 -47.16 -38.52 30.07
N THR A 589 -48.11 -39.24 30.67
CA THR A 589 -48.45 -40.60 30.25
C THR A 589 -49.44 -40.55 29.09
N VAL A 590 -49.21 -41.42 28.10
CA VAL A 590 -50.10 -41.56 26.93
C VAL A 590 -51.55 -41.81 27.37
N GLY A 591 -52.49 -41.09 26.77
CA GLY A 591 -53.93 -41.21 27.02
C GLY A 591 -54.41 -40.55 28.32
N VAL A 592 -53.53 -39.94 29.12
CA VAL A 592 -53.91 -39.24 30.36
C VAL A 592 -54.10 -37.75 30.08
N THR A 593 -55.30 -37.25 30.33
CA THR A 593 -55.59 -35.81 30.32
C THR A 593 -54.92 -35.12 31.49
N ASN A 594 -54.17 -34.06 31.18
CA ASN A 594 -53.55 -33.18 32.14
C ASN A 594 -54.09 -31.76 31.93
N PHE A 595 -54.26 -31.02 33.01
CA PHE A 595 -54.65 -29.61 33.03
C PHE A 595 -53.43 -28.76 33.33
N TYR A 596 -53.27 -27.65 32.61
CA TYR A 596 -52.11 -26.77 32.69
C TYR A 596 -52.51 -25.34 33.06
N TRP A 597 -51.78 -24.77 34.01
CA TRP A 597 -51.90 -23.37 34.41
C TRP A 597 -50.56 -22.68 34.26
N ILE A 598 -50.55 -21.44 33.77
CA ILE A 598 -49.34 -20.66 33.57
C ILE A 598 -49.46 -19.35 34.33
N ARG A 599 -48.39 -18.91 34.97
CA ARG A 599 -48.30 -17.58 35.58
C ARG A 599 -47.03 -16.87 35.16
N GLY A 600 -47.14 -15.57 34.87
CA GLY A 600 -46.00 -14.74 34.53
C GLY A 600 -45.08 -14.49 35.72
N THR A 601 -43.81 -14.26 35.47
CA THR A 601 -42.80 -13.90 36.47
C THR A 601 -41.96 -12.73 35.98
N ASN A 602 -41.57 -11.86 36.89
CA ASN A 602 -40.48 -10.90 36.67
C ASN A 602 -39.48 -10.92 37.81
N GLU A 603 -38.55 -9.96 37.81
CA GLU A 603 -37.42 -9.93 38.75
C GLU A 603 -37.87 -9.86 40.22
N LEU A 604 -39.08 -9.35 40.50
CA LEU A 604 -39.62 -9.19 41.86
C LEU A 604 -40.88 -10.01 42.13
N TYR A 605 -41.75 -10.15 41.13
CA TYR A 605 -43.11 -10.65 41.32
C TYR A 605 -43.42 -11.88 40.49
N ILE A 606 -44.33 -12.67 41.04
CA ILE A 606 -44.99 -13.77 40.36
C ILE A 606 -46.46 -13.39 40.23
N GLY A 607 -46.95 -13.37 39.00
CA GLY A 607 -48.32 -13.03 38.66
C GLY A 607 -49.32 -14.11 39.08
N ALA A 608 -50.60 -13.79 38.89
CA ALA A 608 -51.67 -14.76 39.06
C ALA A 608 -51.62 -15.87 37.99
N PHE A 609 -52.23 -17.01 38.30
CA PHE A 609 -52.41 -18.10 37.34
C PHE A 609 -53.42 -17.74 36.25
N SER A 610 -53.17 -18.24 35.05
CA SER A 610 -54.12 -18.29 33.94
C SER A 610 -55.36 -19.12 34.30
N LEU A 611 -56.38 -19.06 33.45
CA LEU A 611 -57.35 -20.16 33.39
C LEU A 611 -56.65 -21.43 32.88
N PRO A 612 -57.08 -22.63 33.33
CA PRO A 612 -56.51 -23.87 32.84
C PRO A 612 -56.92 -24.16 31.41
N ASP A 613 -56.06 -24.90 30.72
CA ASP A 613 -56.48 -25.68 29.56
C ASP A 613 -56.04 -27.14 29.71
N SER A 614 -56.80 -28.06 29.11
CA SER A 614 -56.50 -29.48 29.14
C SER A 614 -55.75 -29.92 27.90
N GLY A 615 -54.80 -30.85 28.06
CA GLY A 615 -54.15 -31.50 26.92
C GLY A 615 -53.73 -32.92 27.27
N TRP A 616 -53.60 -33.75 26.26
CA TRP A 616 -53.25 -35.16 26.41
C TRP A 616 -52.35 -35.64 25.27
N MET A 617 -51.52 -36.63 25.58
CA MET A 617 -50.64 -37.26 24.61
C MET A 617 -51.36 -38.45 23.97
N ALA A 618 -51.51 -38.42 22.65
CA ALA A 618 -51.97 -39.58 21.90
C ALA A 618 -50.89 -40.67 21.79
N PRO A 619 -51.26 -41.95 21.74
CA PRO A 619 -50.32 -43.05 21.55
C PRO A 619 -49.61 -42.99 20.19
N PRO A 620 -48.33 -43.42 20.09
CA PRO A 620 -47.59 -43.38 18.83
C PRO A 620 -48.15 -44.39 17.82
N ALA A 621 -48.54 -43.94 16.62
CA ALA A 621 -49.08 -44.81 15.56
C ALA A 621 -48.00 -45.36 14.61
N PRO A 622 -48.16 -46.60 14.07
CA PRO A 622 -49.19 -47.59 14.44
C PRO A 622 -48.74 -48.42 15.65
N PHE A 623 -49.55 -48.41 16.71
CA PHE A 623 -49.39 -49.35 17.83
C PHE A 623 -50.48 -50.43 17.76
N GLU A 624 -50.14 -51.64 18.21
CA GLU A 624 -51.04 -52.79 18.17
C GLU A 624 -52.09 -52.70 19.28
N ILE A 625 -53.34 -53.01 18.92
CA ILE A 625 -54.45 -53.15 19.86
C ILE A 625 -54.90 -54.60 19.77
N VAL A 626 -54.87 -55.30 20.91
CA VAL A 626 -55.04 -56.75 20.95
C VAL A 626 -56.45 -57.08 21.43
N TRP A 627 -57.13 -57.95 20.70
CA TRP A 627 -58.41 -58.52 21.12
C TRP A 627 -58.19 -59.37 22.37
N SER A 628 -58.76 -58.93 23.48
CA SER A 628 -58.49 -59.50 24.80
C SER A 628 -59.65 -60.31 25.38
N ASN A 629 -60.77 -60.43 24.66
CA ASN A 629 -61.90 -61.27 25.07
C ASN A 629 -61.88 -62.66 24.39
N PRO A 630 -61.37 -63.71 25.06
CA PRO A 630 -61.27 -65.05 24.49
C PRO A 630 -62.63 -65.76 24.31
N ALA A 631 -63.71 -65.28 24.94
CA ALA A 631 -65.05 -65.85 24.81
C ALA A 631 -65.82 -65.34 23.57
N GLY A 632 -65.27 -64.36 22.85
CA GLY A 632 -65.98 -63.60 21.82
C GLY A 632 -66.81 -62.46 22.43
N GLY A 633 -66.98 -61.36 21.68
CA GLY A 633 -67.60 -60.11 22.12
C GLY A 633 -67.82 -59.14 20.96
N ASP A 634 -68.42 -57.98 21.24
CA ASP A 634 -68.65 -56.92 20.24
C ASP A 634 -67.34 -56.21 19.87
N TYR A 635 -67.07 -56.07 18.57
CA TYR A 635 -65.86 -55.41 18.06
C TYR A 635 -65.77 -53.95 18.52
N ASP A 636 -66.92 -53.29 18.63
CA ASP A 636 -67.02 -51.88 18.95
C ASP A 636 -67.10 -51.60 20.47
N ASP A 637 -66.96 -52.64 21.31
CA ASP A 637 -66.84 -52.47 22.76
C ASP A 637 -65.36 -52.36 23.16
N PRO A 638 -64.89 -51.19 23.65
CA PRO A 638 -63.49 -50.99 24.03
C PRO A 638 -63.03 -51.96 25.14
N ALA A 639 -63.93 -52.49 25.97
CA ALA A 639 -63.59 -53.45 27.01
C ALA A 639 -63.05 -54.79 26.45
N ASN A 640 -63.35 -55.11 25.18
CA ASN A 640 -62.87 -56.31 24.50
C ASN A 640 -61.47 -56.15 23.89
N TRP A 641 -60.87 -54.98 24.01
CA TRP A 641 -59.53 -54.67 23.51
C TRP A 641 -58.60 -54.33 24.66
N THR A 642 -57.35 -54.73 24.58
CA THR A 642 -56.29 -54.23 25.46
C THR A 642 -55.45 -53.23 24.67
N PRO A 643 -55.29 -51.97 25.14
CA PRO A 643 -55.50 -51.50 26.51
C PRO A 643 -56.88 -50.89 26.83
N GLY A 644 -57.89 -51.07 25.99
CA GLY A 644 -59.24 -50.52 26.23
C GLY A 644 -59.70 -49.52 25.17
N TRP A 645 -59.16 -49.60 23.95
CA TRP A 645 -59.48 -48.70 22.84
C TRP A 645 -59.94 -49.51 21.63
N ILE A 646 -60.94 -49.02 20.91
CA ILE A 646 -61.39 -49.62 19.64
C ILE A 646 -60.34 -49.29 18.57
N PRO A 647 -59.84 -50.25 17.77
CA PRO A 647 -58.87 -49.98 16.71
C PRO A 647 -59.42 -49.01 15.65
N GLY A 648 -58.74 -47.88 15.48
CA GLY A 648 -59.00 -46.90 14.42
C GLY A 648 -58.20 -47.17 13.14
N PRO A 649 -58.34 -46.32 12.10
CA PRO A 649 -57.78 -46.54 10.76
C PRO A 649 -56.25 -46.64 10.69
N THR A 650 -55.56 -46.13 11.71
CA THR A 650 -54.09 -46.08 11.83
C THR A 650 -53.55 -47.10 12.85
N ASN A 651 -54.41 -47.91 13.46
CA ASN A 651 -54.04 -48.95 14.43
C ASN A 651 -53.92 -50.33 13.76
N ARG A 652 -53.12 -51.23 14.36
CA ARG A 652 -53.06 -52.63 13.95
C ARG A 652 -53.84 -53.49 14.93
N ALA A 653 -55.00 -54.01 14.52
CA ALA A 653 -55.79 -54.94 15.33
C ALA A 653 -55.16 -56.34 15.31
N VAL A 654 -54.93 -56.93 16.47
CA VAL A 654 -54.30 -58.26 16.63
C VAL A 654 -55.24 -59.19 17.39
N PHE A 655 -55.51 -60.37 16.84
CA PHE A 655 -56.34 -61.41 17.46
C PHE A 655 -55.46 -62.62 17.80
N SER A 656 -55.39 -63.00 19.08
CA SER A 656 -54.63 -64.17 19.54
C SER A 656 -55.56 -65.30 20.00
N ILE A 657 -55.48 -66.46 19.36
CA ILE A 657 -56.24 -67.68 19.70
C ILE A 657 -55.27 -68.68 20.33
N THR A 658 -55.47 -69.05 21.60
CA THR A 658 -54.69 -70.12 22.27
C THR A 658 -55.33 -71.48 21.99
N PRO A 659 -54.62 -72.48 21.41
CA PRO A 659 -55.13 -73.85 21.30
C PRO A 659 -55.04 -74.56 22.66
N GLU A 660 -56.12 -75.16 23.15
CA GLU A 660 -56.08 -76.01 24.35
C GLU A 660 -55.28 -77.31 24.13
N PRO A 661 -54.53 -77.82 25.13
CA PRO A 661 -53.82 -79.08 25.04
C PRO A 661 -54.75 -80.28 25.32
N TYR A 662 -54.85 -81.22 24.37
CA TYR A 662 -55.42 -82.55 24.64
C TYR A 662 -54.40 -83.42 25.40
N THR A 663 -54.79 -84.02 26.54
CA THR A 663 -54.00 -85.04 27.27
C THR A 663 -54.33 -86.47 26.83
N VAL A 664 -53.25 -87.17 26.40
CA VAL A 664 -53.04 -88.57 25.96
C VAL A 664 -53.98 -89.15 24.91
#